data_AF-A0A2D9GBA0-F1
#
_entry.id   AF-A0A2D9GBA0-F1
#
_cell.length_a   1.000
_cell.length_b   1.000
_cell.length_c   1.000
_cell.angle_alpha   90.00
_cell.angle_beta   90.00
_cell.angle_gamma   90.00
#
_symmetry.space_group_name_H-M   'P 1'
#
loop_
_entity.id
_entity.type
_entity.pdbx_description
1 polymer ?
#
loop_
_entity_poly.entity_id
_entity_poly.type
_entity_poly.pdbx_seq_one_letter_code
_entity_poly.pdbx_strand_id
1 'polypeptide(L)'
;MIKNNKYLKFLLAFIVFFFSFLEGSDFFERKFEININGNLLLLILCFLFVIGLVYTYVEVRSDTKEKKEKKEQKEINKTNNYSLYLNIGLSLVTIILFYFYYNKGEDNKNILEEVLPSIHEAYEKGNINYVYNKTKILLEKHPENSVVQSYFDKVTTSVNIYSSPDSLKLYFKFPNDTTNNWIFIGNTPLENIKIPQKWVDLKFVRSNKEYFARSHPYYLNDNDNLFILPKEDVEEDKDFKLFLGRNIRLKFPGIDHLPNIKIDPFLISKNEVTNIQYQQFVNDRGYTSPQYWDFPITIDGETYTFENTVVKFVGEFGKAGPANWSFSKYPKGQDQFPVTGISWFEARAYSRYMGMSLPNAYQWSHAANMGSSSRFVPKSNFSKNQLNPVGDIETNNYNGIYDIAGNVREWVINVSDESNINRAILGGCFLDDDYFFNDYYGQNAFERSVGNGMRLLKNLESNDKLVSKSNDPVYIQTRDFYSLPKVSEDVFSIFKSQFAEYNTDLSDNTFDLEINEVYGVKRYEIPSVDGSEIFPGYIFYNSKFEPPYKPIIFFPGSNAIHLTNTDIMIKNNLEYFNYLLEAGYAVVHPIYTSTYEREDELKSDYPEKTKKYKDHVITWGKEFKKTIDYIENRKDLDINSLSFYGVSWGGYMANTLLALDQRVKAAVLNVAGFCFQETYKEIEPYLYTPRIKCPVIMLNGKYDVFFPLESSQKPMFELLGTNKEDKKHYVYTSGHYVPRKKLISEHLLWLEKYLK
;
A
#
# COMPACT_ATOMS: atom_id res chain seq x y z
N MET A 1 -13.16 74.20 -10.55
CA MET A 1 -14.54 73.65 -10.54
C MET A 1 -14.86 72.68 -9.38
N ILE A 2 -13.88 72.06 -8.73
CA ILE A 2 -14.11 71.00 -7.73
C ILE A 2 -14.46 71.52 -6.31
N LYS A 3 -14.03 72.74 -5.93
CA LYS A 3 -14.25 73.29 -4.57
C LYS A 3 -15.71 73.62 -4.19
N ASN A 4 -16.62 73.73 -5.16
CA ASN A 4 -18.00 74.19 -4.93
C ASN A 4 -19.11 73.16 -5.21
N ASN A 5 -18.79 71.89 -5.49
CA ASN A 5 -19.81 70.87 -5.71
C ASN A 5 -20.19 70.19 -4.37
N LYS A 6 -21.37 70.52 -3.83
CA LYS A 6 -21.88 69.98 -2.55
C LYS A 6 -22.05 68.44 -2.58
N TYR A 7 -22.45 67.86 -3.71
CA TYR A 7 -22.57 66.40 -3.84
C TYR A 7 -21.22 65.69 -3.79
N LEU A 8 -20.18 66.27 -4.39
CA LEU A 8 -18.84 65.69 -4.35
C LEU A 8 -18.24 65.77 -2.94
N LYS A 9 -18.52 66.84 -2.20
CA LYS A 9 -18.15 66.95 -0.78
C LYS A 9 -18.86 65.91 0.07
N PHE A 10 -20.17 65.71 -0.14
CA PHE A 10 -20.92 64.66 0.53
C PHE A 10 -20.35 63.28 0.23
N LEU A 11 -20.09 62.96 -1.04
CA LEU A 11 -19.53 61.66 -1.43
C LEU A 11 -18.17 61.40 -0.77
N LEU A 12 -17.25 62.38 -0.81
CA LEU A 12 -15.95 62.25 -0.17
C LEU A 12 -16.06 62.09 1.36
N ALA A 13 -16.93 62.87 2.01
CA ALA A 13 -17.18 62.76 3.44
C ALA A 13 -17.82 61.41 3.82
N PHE A 14 -18.74 60.90 2.98
CA PHE A 14 -19.40 59.63 3.20
C PHE A 14 -18.43 58.46 3.01
N ILE A 15 -17.51 58.53 2.05
CA ILE A 15 -16.45 57.51 1.88
C ILE A 15 -15.59 57.44 3.14
N VAL A 16 -15.15 58.58 3.67
CA VAL A 16 -14.36 58.62 4.92
C VAL A 16 -15.18 58.05 6.08
N PHE A 17 -16.45 58.46 6.23
CA PHE A 17 -17.35 57.93 7.26
C PHE A 17 -17.56 56.42 7.12
N PHE A 18 -17.75 55.91 5.90
CA PHE A 18 -17.96 54.49 5.62
C PHE A 18 -16.80 53.64 6.13
N PHE A 19 -15.56 54.04 5.82
CA PHE A 19 -14.38 53.33 6.30
C PHE A 19 -14.21 53.46 7.82
N SER A 20 -14.36 54.66 8.40
CA SER A 20 -14.30 54.83 9.85
C SER A 20 -15.36 54.04 10.61
N PHE A 21 -16.55 53.90 10.03
CA PHE A 21 -17.65 53.15 10.65
C PHE A 21 -17.40 51.63 10.60
N LEU A 22 -16.86 51.12 9.49
CA LEU A 22 -16.47 49.71 9.37
C LEU A 22 -15.32 49.36 10.32
N GLU A 23 -14.27 50.19 10.36
CA GLU A 23 -13.14 50.01 11.25
C GLU A 23 -13.55 50.11 12.74
N GLY A 24 -14.47 51.03 13.05
CA GLY A 24 -15.11 51.10 14.36
C GLY A 24 -15.89 49.84 14.70
N SER A 25 -16.70 49.32 13.77
CA SER A 25 -17.49 48.10 14.01
C SER A 25 -16.61 46.87 14.28
N ASP A 26 -15.54 46.70 13.51
CA ASP A 26 -14.56 45.62 13.68
C ASP A 26 -13.82 45.73 15.04
N PHE A 27 -13.45 46.95 15.45
CA PHE A 27 -12.94 47.17 16.81
C PHE A 27 -13.94 46.73 17.90
N PHE A 28 -15.24 46.99 17.72
CA PHE A 28 -16.27 46.57 18.67
C PHE A 28 -16.46 45.04 18.68
N GLU A 29 -16.44 44.37 17.52
CA GLU A 29 -16.50 42.90 17.45
C GLU A 29 -15.32 42.26 18.19
N ARG A 30 -14.10 42.74 17.94
CA ARG A 30 -12.89 42.19 18.60
C ARG A 30 -12.84 42.48 20.09
N LYS A 31 -13.30 43.65 20.53
CA LYS A 31 -13.21 44.07 21.94
C LYS A 31 -14.27 43.42 22.83
N PHE A 32 -15.44 43.13 22.28
CA PHE A 32 -16.60 42.66 23.04
C PHE A 32 -17.10 41.28 22.62
N GLU A 33 -16.39 40.59 21.71
CA GLU A 33 -16.69 39.23 21.22
C GLU A 33 -18.13 39.07 20.69
N ILE A 34 -18.68 40.13 20.10
CA ILE A 34 -20.03 40.15 19.52
C ILE A 34 -19.92 39.97 18.01
N ASN A 35 -20.81 39.16 17.42
CA ASN A 35 -20.90 38.99 15.97
C ASN A 35 -21.94 39.96 15.40
N ILE A 36 -21.48 41.01 14.71
CA ILE A 36 -22.34 41.98 14.03
C ILE A 36 -22.58 41.47 12.62
N ASN A 37 -23.86 41.30 12.27
CA ASN A 37 -24.21 40.86 10.93
C ASN A 37 -23.78 41.90 9.87
N GLY A 38 -22.69 41.62 9.15
CA GLY A 38 -22.14 42.49 8.13
C GLY A 38 -23.14 42.90 7.05
N ASN A 39 -24.13 42.05 6.74
CA ASN A 39 -25.19 42.38 5.79
C ASN A 39 -26.12 43.46 6.34
N LEU A 40 -26.47 43.41 7.62
CA LEU A 40 -27.28 44.45 8.26
C LEU A 40 -26.52 45.77 8.33
N LEU A 41 -25.23 45.71 8.62
CA LEU A 41 -24.36 46.88 8.72
C LEU A 41 -24.24 47.60 7.37
N LEU A 42 -24.04 46.84 6.28
CA LEU A 42 -24.01 47.39 4.93
C LEU A 42 -25.37 48.00 4.53
N LEU A 43 -26.48 47.36 4.91
CA LEU A 43 -27.83 47.81 4.60
C LEU A 43 -28.15 49.15 5.29
N ILE A 44 -27.70 49.32 6.54
CA ILE A 44 -27.76 50.59 7.27
C ILE A 44 -26.93 51.66 6.56
N LEU A 45 -25.70 51.34 6.13
CA LEU A 45 -24.84 52.28 5.41
C LEU A 45 -25.44 52.70 4.05
N CYS A 46 -26.03 51.78 3.30
CA CYS A 46 -26.75 52.10 2.07
C CYS A 46 -27.95 53.01 2.33
N PHE A 47 -28.71 52.75 3.40
CA PHE A 47 -29.85 53.60 3.78
C PHE A 47 -29.40 55.02 4.18
N LEU A 48 -28.33 55.13 4.97
CA LEU A 48 -27.72 56.40 5.36
C LEU A 48 -27.16 57.17 4.15
N PHE A 49 -26.60 56.47 3.17
CA PHE A 49 -26.13 57.09 1.93
C PHE A 49 -27.28 57.71 1.14
N VAL A 50 -28.39 56.97 0.99
CA VAL A 50 -29.60 57.47 0.30
C VAL A 50 -30.18 58.67 1.04
N ILE A 51 -30.31 58.62 2.36
CA ILE A 51 -30.77 59.76 3.18
C ILE A 51 -29.85 60.96 2.98
N GLY A 52 -28.53 60.77 3.04
CA GLY A 52 -27.56 61.84 2.87
C GLY A 52 -27.58 62.46 1.46
N LEU A 53 -27.84 61.65 0.42
CA LEU A 53 -28.07 62.15 -0.93
C LEU A 53 -29.36 62.97 -1.03
N VAL A 54 -30.46 62.51 -0.42
CA VAL A 54 -31.74 63.24 -0.38
C VAL A 54 -31.59 64.56 0.38
N TYR A 55 -30.89 64.55 1.51
CA TYR A 55 -30.58 65.76 2.28
C TYR A 55 -29.75 66.75 1.46
N THR A 56 -28.67 66.28 0.82
CA THR A 56 -27.81 67.12 -0.03
C THR A 56 -28.60 67.68 -1.22
N TYR A 57 -29.55 66.91 -1.77
CA TYR A 57 -30.46 67.37 -2.81
C TYR A 57 -31.40 68.48 -2.32
N VAL A 58 -32.00 68.32 -1.15
CA VAL A 58 -32.85 69.34 -0.52
C VAL A 58 -32.04 70.60 -0.22
N GLU A 59 -30.81 70.46 0.27
CA GLU A 59 -29.91 71.58 0.60
C GLU A 59 -29.45 72.34 -0.64
N VAL A 60 -29.12 71.64 -1.73
CA VAL A 60 -28.80 72.29 -3.01
C VAL A 60 -30.03 72.99 -3.60
N ARG A 61 -31.23 72.44 -3.37
CA ARG A 61 -32.52 73.02 -3.80
C ARG A 61 -32.94 74.22 -2.94
N SER A 62 -32.62 74.25 -1.65
CA SER A 62 -32.84 75.40 -0.77
C SER A 62 -31.86 76.53 -1.08
N ASP A 63 -30.58 76.22 -1.33
CA ASP A 63 -29.56 77.18 -1.78
C ASP A 63 -29.93 77.84 -3.12
N THR A 64 -30.62 77.11 -4.02
CA THR A 64 -31.12 77.66 -5.28
C THR A 64 -32.43 78.44 -5.13
N LYS A 65 -33.13 78.31 -4.00
CA LYS A 65 -34.29 79.14 -3.62
C LYS A 65 -33.83 80.47 -3.00
N GLU A 66 -32.84 80.44 -2.10
CA GLU A 66 -32.21 81.66 -1.53
C GLU A 66 -31.41 82.47 -2.57
N LYS A 67 -30.80 81.82 -3.57
CA LYS A 67 -30.15 82.51 -4.70
C LYS A 67 -31.13 83.01 -5.77
N LYS A 68 -32.42 82.62 -5.73
CA LYS A 68 -33.46 83.11 -6.65
C LYS A 68 -34.15 84.39 -6.18
N GLU A 69 -34.00 84.82 -4.93
CA GLU A 69 -34.48 86.12 -4.44
C GLU A 69 -33.45 87.26 -4.61
N LYS A 70 -32.25 86.98 -5.12
CA LYS A 70 -31.28 88.00 -5.54
C LYS A 70 -30.79 87.75 -6.96
N LYS A 71 -31.27 88.63 -7.87
CA LYS A 71 -30.95 88.79 -9.29
C LYS A 71 -31.69 87.90 -10.28
N GLU A 72 -32.73 88.50 -10.87
CA GLU A 72 -33.15 88.28 -12.25
C GLU A 72 -32.05 88.77 -13.21
N GLN A 73 -31.57 87.88 -14.09
CA GLN A 73 -31.56 88.02 -15.55
C GLN A 73 -30.60 87.01 -16.20
N LYS A 74 -31.14 86.27 -17.19
CA LYS A 74 -30.48 85.54 -18.28
C LYS A 74 -29.50 84.41 -17.92
N GLU A 75 -29.93 83.16 -18.07
CA GLU A 75 -29.80 82.35 -19.30
C GLU A 75 -30.24 80.91 -19.00
N ILE A 76 -31.02 80.32 -19.90
CA ILE A 76 -31.45 78.93 -19.84
C ILE A 76 -30.22 78.06 -20.16
N ASN A 77 -29.46 77.69 -19.14
CA ASN A 77 -28.54 76.57 -19.24
C ASN A 77 -29.32 75.28 -19.00
N LYS A 78 -29.49 74.49 -20.07
CA LYS A 78 -29.90 73.09 -20.03
C LYS A 78 -29.12 72.40 -18.89
N THR A 79 -29.78 72.09 -17.78
CA THR A 79 -29.22 71.17 -16.79
C THR A 79 -29.20 69.81 -17.46
N ASN A 80 -28.10 69.49 -18.13
CA ASN A 80 -27.83 68.15 -18.59
C ASN A 80 -27.81 67.27 -17.34
N ASN A 81 -28.85 66.44 -17.18
CA ASN A 81 -29.00 65.45 -16.11
C ASN A 81 -27.93 64.33 -16.18
N TYR A 82 -26.80 64.55 -16.85
CA TYR A 82 -25.70 63.62 -16.97
C TYR A 82 -25.18 63.17 -15.61
N SER A 83 -25.11 64.05 -14.62
CA SER A 83 -24.74 63.68 -13.25
C SER A 83 -25.78 62.78 -12.57
N LEU A 84 -27.08 62.99 -12.84
CA LEU A 84 -28.16 62.15 -12.31
C LEU A 84 -28.14 60.76 -12.96
N TYR A 85 -28.05 60.69 -14.29
CA TYR A 85 -27.99 59.40 -15.01
C TYR A 85 -26.71 58.62 -14.73
N LEU A 86 -25.58 59.31 -14.59
CA LEU A 86 -24.30 58.69 -14.17
C LEU A 86 -24.42 58.09 -12.76
N ASN A 87 -25.06 58.80 -11.83
CA ASN A 87 -25.24 58.31 -10.46
C ASN A 87 -26.25 57.16 -10.35
N ILE A 88 -27.32 57.16 -11.16
CA ILE A 88 -28.26 56.03 -11.27
C ILE A 88 -27.52 54.81 -11.85
N GLY A 89 -26.71 55.01 -12.90
CA GLY A 89 -25.88 53.97 -13.49
C GLY A 89 -24.87 53.40 -12.49
N LEU A 90 -24.14 54.24 -11.76
CA LEU A 90 -23.20 53.81 -10.73
C LEU A 90 -23.89 53.04 -9.60
N SER A 91 -25.06 53.48 -9.14
CA SER A 91 -25.82 52.80 -8.08
C SER A 91 -26.30 51.41 -8.52
N LEU A 92 -26.78 51.28 -9.78
CA LEU A 92 -27.15 49.99 -10.36
C LEU A 92 -25.96 49.05 -10.47
N VAL A 93 -24.79 49.55 -10.90
CA VAL A 93 -23.56 48.77 -10.95
C VAL A 93 -23.15 48.29 -9.55
N THR A 94 -23.24 49.14 -8.52
CA THR A 94 -22.95 48.73 -7.13
C THR A 94 -23.92 47.67 -6.62
N ILE A 95 -25.22 47.76 -6.94
CA ILE A 95 -26.22 46.75 -6.57
C ILE A 95 -25.96 45.42 -7.30
N ILE A 96 -25.58 45.46 -8.57
CA ILE A 96 -25.23 44.26 -9.34
C ILE A 96 -23.96 43.62 -8.77
N LEU A 97 -22.93 44.42 -8.46
CA LEU A 97 -21.71 43.94 -7.81
C LEU A 97 -22.01 43.36 -6.41
N PHE A 98 -22.93 43.95 -5.66
CA PHE A 98 -23.39 43.45 -4.36
C PHE A 98 -24.11 42.10 -4.51
N TYR A 99 -25.06 41.98 -5.45
CA TYR A 99 -25.75 40.71 -5.72
C TYR A 99 -24.76 39.60 -6.12
N PHE A 100 -23.76 39.95 -6.93
CA PHE A 100 -22.71 39.02 -7.35
C PHE A 100 -21.79 38.60 -6.19
N TYR A 101 -21.45 39.53 -5.30
CA TYR A 101 -20.61 39.25 -4.12
C TYR A 101 -21.36 38.45 -3.05
N TYR A 102 -22.64 38.76 -2.83
CA TYR A 102 -23.51 38.05 -1.88
C TYR A 102 -23.68 36.57 -2.27
N ASN A 103 -24.05 36.29 -3.53
CA ASN A 103 -24.22 34.91 -3.99
C ASN A 103 -22.90 34.12 -3.99
N LYS A 104 -21.75 34.78 -4.18
CA LYS A 104 -20.42 34.11 -4.11
C LYS A 104 -20.01 33.77 -2.66
N GLY A 105 -20.54 34.48 -1.66
CA GLY A 105 -20.24 34.25 -0.24
C GLY A 105 -21.04 33.11 0.39
N GLU A 106 -22.27 32.88 -0.06
CA GLU A 106 -23.19 31.87 0.51
C GLU A 106 -22.75 30.43 0.20
N ASP A 107 -22.29 30.15 -1.03
CA ASP A 107 -21.77 28.83 -1.44
C ASP A 107 -20.47 28.45 -0.70
N ASN A 108 -19.56 29.40 -0.49
CA ASN A 108 -18.30 29.14 0.22
C ASN A 108 -18.51 28.87 1.71
N LYS A 109 -19.52 29.50 2.32
CA LYS A 109 -19.83 29.33 3.75
C LYS A 109 -20.36 27.92 4.05
N ASN A 110 -21.24 27.38 3.19
CA ASN A 110 -21.75 26.00 3.32
C ASN A 110 -20.64 24.95 3.21
N ILE A 111 -19.65 25.15 2.33
CA ILE A 111 -18.51 24.23 2.19
C ILE A 111 -17.65 24.23 3.46
N LEU A 112 -17.40 25.41 4.04
CA LEU A 112 -16.55 25.60 5.22
C LEU A 112 -17.22 25.13 6.52
N GLU A 113 -18.49 25.43 6.72
CA GLU A 113 -19.17 25.20 8.01
C GLU A 113 -19.85 23.83 8.11
N GLU A 114 -20.31 23.23 7.01
CA GLU A 114 -21.03 21.94 7.05
C GLU A 114 -20.27 20.77 6.42
N VAL A 115 -19.66 20.99 5.25
CA VAL A 115 -19.13 19.87 4.45
C VAL A 115 -17.70 19.49 4.85
N LEU A 116 -16.82 20.47 5.06
CA LEU A 116 -15.43 20.24 5.44
C LEU A 116 -15.26 19.49 6.78
N PRO A 117 -16.04 19.77 7.85
CA PRO A 117 -15.99 18.99 9.08
C PRO A 117 -16.29 17.50 8.85
N SER A 118 -17.28 17.18 8.00
CA SER A 118 -17.61 15.79 7.66
C SER A 118 -16.49 15.09 6.87
N ILE A 119 -15.81 15.82 5.99
CA ILE A 119 -14.65 15.31 5.24
C ILE A 119 -13.48 15.04 6.19
N HIS A 120 -13.22 15.98 7.10
CA HIS A 120 -12.18 15.83 8.11
C HIS A 120 -12.44 14.63 9.03
N GLU A 121 -13.65 14.53 9.61
CA GLU A 121 -14.03 13.41 10.48
C GLU A 121 -13.91 12.06 9.74
N ALA A 122 -14.35 11.99 8.49
CA ALA A 122 -14.21 10.79 7.68
C ALA A 122 -12.74 10.44 7.41
N TYR A 123 -11.89 11.44 7.19
CA TYR A 123 -10.44 11.25 7.03
C TYR A 123 -9.77 10.76 8.32
N GLU A 124 -10.15 11.29 9.48
CA GLU A 124 -9.66 10.81 10.79
C GLU A 124 -10.09 9.36 11.08
N LYS A 125 -11.26 8.95 10.60
CA LYS A 125 -11.73 7.54 10.72
C LYS A 125 -11.17 6.60 9.65
N GLY A 126 -10.27 7.06 8.78
CA GLY A 126 -9.71 6.26 7.68
C GLY A 126 -10.71 5.91 6.58
N ASN A 127 -11.84 6.63 6.47
CA ASN A 127 -12.86 6.39 5.46
C ASN A 127 -12.50 7.04 4.11
N ILE A 128 -11.48 6.49 3.46
CA ILE A 128 -10.95 6.92 2.16
C ILE A 128 -12.07 7.05 1.10
N ASN A 129 -13.01 6.10 1.07
CA ASN A 129 -14.08 6.08 0.07
C ASN A 129 -14.96 7.34 0.16
N TYR A 130 -15.36 7.71 1.39
CA TYR A 130 -16.18 8.90 1.62
C TYR A 130 -15.43 10.18 1.27
N VAL A 131 -14.18 10.29 1.75
CA VAL A 131 -13.34 11.47 1.51
C VAL A 131 -13.16 11.67 0.02
N TYR A 132 -12.70 10.64 -0.71
CA TYR A 132 -12.47 10.71 -2.16
C TYR A 132 -13.73 11.16 -2.91
N ASN A 133 -14.87 10.51 -2.66
CA ASN A 133 -16.11 10.82 -3.38
C ASN A 133 -16.59 12.24 -3.11
N LYS A 134 -16.53 12.69 -1.84
CA LYS A 134 -16.96 14.04 -1.46
C LYS A 134 -16.03 15.11 -2.01
N THR A 135 -14.72 14.95 -1.85
CA THR A 135 -13.75 15.93 -2.34
C THR A 135 -13.76 16.00 -3.86
N LYS A 136 -13.94 14.88 -4.57
CA LYS A 136 -14.04 14.89 -6.03
C LYS A 136 -15.24 15.70 -6.53
N ILE A 137 -16.43 15.47 -5.97
CA ILE A 137 -17.66 16.24 -6.32
C ILE A 137 -17.47 17.73 -6.02
N LEU A 138 -16.80 18.07 -4.92
CA LEU A 138 -16.54 19.46 -4.55
C LEU A 138 -15.53 20.13 -5.48
N LEU A 139 -14.47 19.44 -5.89
CA LEU A 139 -13.47 19.97 -6.82
C LEU A 139 -14.02 20.17 -8.23
N GLU A 140 -15.00 19.36 -8.66
CA GLU A 140 -15.73 19.60 -9.91
C GLU A 140 -16.52 20.92 -9.90
N LYS A 141 -17.03 21.33 -8.72
CA LYS A 141 -17.77 22.59 -8.55
C LYS A 141 -16.87 23.77 -8.18
N HIS A 142 -15.79 23.52 -7.44
CA HIS A 142 -14.89 24.51 -6.86
C HIS A 142 -13.42 24.08 -7.03
N PRO A 143 -12.90 24.11 -8.27
CA PRO A 143 -11.55 23.61 -8.58
C PRO A 143 -10.43 24.37 -7.87
N GLU A 144 -10.67 25.65 -7.52
CA GLU A 144 -9.70 26.53 -6.86
C GLU A 144 -9.62 26.31 -5.33
N ASN A 145 -10.44 25.42 -4.76
CA ASN A 145 -10.48 25.23 -3.31
C ASN A 145 -9.29 24.38 -2.82
N SER A 146 -8.25 25.06 -2.34
CA SER A 146 -7.00 24.45 -1.85
C SER A 146 -7.20 23.49 -0.67
N VAL A 147 -8.20 23.72 0.19
CA VAL A 147 -8.47 22.86 1.35
C VAL A 147 -9.08 21.53 0.90
N VAL A 148 -10.08 21.58 0.03
CA VAL A 148 -10.67 20.36 -0.55
C VAL A 148 -9.63 19.60 -1.38
N GLN A 149 -8.80 20.31 -2.14
CA GLN A 149 -7.70 19.74 -2.89
C GLN A 149 -6.71 19.00 -1.97
N SER A 150 -6.35 19.60 -0.83
CA SER A 150 -5.48 18.97 0.17
C SER A 150 -6.05 17.64 0.69
N TYR A 151 -7.34 17.57 1.02
CA TYR A 151 -7.97 16.31 1.44
C TYR A 151 -8.01 15.26 0.32
N PHE A 152 -8.27 15.69 -0.92
CA PHE A 152 -8.21 14.80 -2.08
C PHE A 152 -6.80 14.23 -2.26
N ASP A 153 -5.77 15.06 -2.18
CA ASP A 153 -4.37 14.63 -2.29
C ASP A 153 -3.95 13.70 -1.16
N LYS A 154 -4.41 13.93 0.07
CA LYS A 154 -4.14 13.05 1.23
C LYS A 154 -4.66 11.63 1.08
N VAL A 155 -5.74 11.43 0.33
CA VAL A 155 -6.36 10.11 0.14
C VAL A 155 -6.11 9.49 -1.23
N THR A 156 -5.35 10.18 -2.09
CA THR A 156 -5.01 9.71 -3.44
C THR A 156 -3.51 9.60 -3.64
N THR A 157 -3.11 8.86 -4.65
CA THR A 157 -1.73 8.86 -5.16
C THR A 157 -1.75 8.90 -6.66
N SER A 158 -0.70 9.45 -7.24
CA SER A 158 -0.47 9.43 -8.68
C SER A 158 -0.01 8.05 -9.11
N VAL A 159 -0.58 7.56 -10.22
CA VAL A 159 -0.18 6.33 -10.91
C VAL A 159 -0.25 6.52 -12.42
N ASN A 160 0.44 5.65 -13.15
CA ASN A 160 0.26 5.49 -14.59
C ASN A 160 -0.53 4.20 -14.86
N ILE A 161 -1.37 4.18 -15.90
CA ILE A 161 -2.12 2.99 -16.34
C ILE A 161 -2.07 2.91 -17.87
N TYR A 162 -1.54 1.81 -18.37
CA TYR A 162 -1.39 1.50 -19.79
C TYR A 162 -2.29 0.31 -20.17
N SER A 163 -2.66 0.21 -21.45
CA SER A 163 -3.36 -0.97 -21.94
C SER A 163 -2.86 -1.43 -23.31
N SER A 164 -3.22 -2.65 -23.69
CA SER A 164 -3.04 -3.12 -25.05
C SER A 164 -4.34 -3.80 -25.51
N PRO A 165 -5.03 -3.29 -26.55
CA PRO A 165 -4.70 -2.09 -27.32
C PRO A 165 -4.83 -0.79 -26.50
N ASP A 166 -4.29 0.30 -27.02
CA ASP A 166 -4.46 1.64 -26.46
C ASP A 166 -5.89 2.18 -26.69
N SER A 167 -6.20 3.34 -26.13
CA SER A 167 -7.46 4.07 -26.29
C SER A 167 -8.70 3.36 -25.74
N LEU A 168 -8.53 2.57 -24.67
CA LEU A 168 -9.64 1.91 -23.98
C LEU A 168 -10.25 2.81 -22.92
N LYS A 169 -11.58 2.85 -22.85
CA LYS A 169 -12.26 3.55 -21.76
C LYS A 169 -11.98 2.83 -20.45
N LEU A 170 -11.41 3.53 -19.49
CA LEU A 170 -11.12 3.03 -18.17
C LEU A 170 -12.06 3.63 -17.13
N TYR A 171 -12.62 2.75 -16.30
CA TYR A 171 -13.39 3.10 -15.13
C TYR A 171 -12.78 2.42 -13.90
N PHE A 172 -13.06 2.95 -12.72
CA PHE A 172 -12.84 2.20 -11.48
C PHE A 172 -14.04 2.26 -10.54
N LYS A 173 -14.05 1.38 -9.55
CA LYS A 173 -14.91 1.43 -8.38
C LYS A 173 -14.18 0.93 -7.14
N PHE A 174 -14.74 1.22 -5.96
CA PHE A 174 -14.23 0.67 -4.72
C PHE A 174 -14.60 -0.83 -4.59
N PRO A 175 -13.72 -1.67 -4.01
CA PRO A 175 -14.02 -3.08 -3.79
C PRO A 175 -15.25 -3.24 -2.90
N ASN A 176 -16.06 -4.27 -3.20
CA ASN A 176 -17.32 -4.58 -2.51
C ASN A 176 -18.41 -3.52 -2.62
N ASP A 177 -18.23 -2.49 -3.46
CA ASP A 177 -19.34 -1.63 -3.87
C ASP A 177 -20.29 -2.44 -4.78
N THR A 178 -21.48 -2.73 -4.25
CA THR A 178 -22.54 -3.46 -4.93
C THR A 178 -23.37 -2.57 -5.86
N THR A 179 -23.13 -1.26 -5.85
CA THR A 179 -23.77 -0.35 -6.79
C THR A 179 -23.05 -0.42 -8.14
N ASN A 180 -23.78 -0.16 -9.24
CA ASN A 180 -23.20 -0.10 -10.59
C ASN A 180 -22.50 1.25 -10.88
N ASN A 181 -22.02 1.92 -9.84
CA ASN A 181 -21.44 3.26 -9.91
C ASN A 181 -19.96 3.21 -10.31
N TRP A 182 -19.70 2.98 -11.59
CA TRP A 182 -18.36 3.03 -12.17
C TRP A 182 -17.94 4.48 -12.44
N ILE A 183 -16.78 4.87 -11.90
CA ILE A 183 -16.20 6.20 -12.07
C ILE A 183 -15.31 6.19 -13.31
N PHE A 184 -15.67 6.98 -14.33
CA PHE A 184 -14.83 7.14 -15.53
C PHE A 184 -13.55 7.89 -15.18
N ILE A 185 -12.42 7.37 -15.64
CA ILE A 185 -11.09 7.98 -15.44
C ILE A 185 -10.61 8.67 -16.72
N GLY A 186 -10.79 8.00 -17.87
CA GLY A 186 -10.29 8.48 -19.15
C GLY A 186 -10.07 7.33 -20.13
N ASN A 187 -9.36 7.61 -21.22
CA ASN A 187 -8.93 6.59 -22.18
C ASN A 187 -7.43 6.33 -22.00
N THR A 188 -7.02 5.07 -21.99
CA THR A 188 -5.61 4.67 -21.90
C THR A 188 -4.80 5.10 -23.14
N PRO A 189 -3.49 5.36 -23.04
CA PRO A 189 -2.69 5.39 -21.82
C PRO A 189 -3.01 6.61 -20.93
N LEU A 190 -2.98 6.42 -19.62
CA LEU A 190 -3.25 7.44 -18.62
C LEU A 190 -2.01 7.65 -17.75
N GLU A 191 -1.49 8.87 -17.68
CA GLU A 191 -0.30 9.21 -16.91
C GLU A 191 -0.62 10.19 -15.80
N ASN A 192 0.05 10.03 -14.65
CA ASN A 192 -0.09 10.87 -13.46
C ASN A 192 -1.56 11.05 -12.99
N ILE A 193 -2.36 10.00 -13.09
CA ILE A 193 -3.76 10.04 -12.64
C ILE A 193 -3.86 9.80 -11.13
N LYS A 194 -4.71 10.58 -10.47
CA LYS A 194 -4.98 10.46 -9.02
C LYS A 194 -6.02 9.38 -8.75
N ILE A 195 -5.61 8.32 -8.07
CA ILE A 195 -6.50 7.22 -7.66
C ILE A 195 -6.45 7.07 -6.12
N PRO A 196 -7.52 6.59 -5.47
CA PRO A 196 -7.53 6.38 -4.03
C PRO A 196 -6.39 5.47 -3.56
N GLN A 197 -5.77 5.77 -2.41
CA GLN A 197 -4.75 4.94 -1.76
C GLN A 197 -5.35 3.67 -1.13
N LYS A 198 -6.02 2.84 -1.94
CA LYS A 198 -6.70 1.61 -1.54
C LYS A 198 -6.81 0.68 -2.75
N TRP A 199 -7.15 -0.58 -2.50
CA TRP A 199 -7.57 -1.50 -3.56
C TRP A 199 -8.73 -0.91 -4.37
N VAL A 200 -8.69 -1.10 -5.68
CA VAL A 200 -9.72 -0.66 -6.64
C VAL A 200 -10.01 -1.76 -7.66
N ASP A 201 -11.28 -1.85 -8.07
CA ASP A 201 -11.69 -2.63 -9.23
C ASP A 201 -11.62 -1.73 -10.47
N LEU A 202 -10.95 -2.18 -11.51
CA LEU A 202 -10.78 -1.52 -12.80
C LEU A 202 -11.68 -2.19 -13.84
N LYS A 203 -12.29 -1.39 -14.71
CA LYS A 203 -13.08 -1.84 -15.85
C LYS A 203 -12.60 -1.16 -17.12
N PHE A 204 -12.13 -1.98 -18.05
CA PHE A 204 -11.75 -1.59 -19.40
C PHE A 204 -12.90 -1.90 -20.35
N VAL A 205 -13.28 -0.93 -21.18
CA VAL A 205 -14.34 -1.12 -22.19
C VAL A 205 -13.73 -1.01 -23.58
N ARG A 206 -13.82 -2.10 -24.35
CA ARG A 206 -13.46 -2.16 -25.77
C ARG A 206 -14.73 -2.37 -26.57
N SER A 207 -15.11 -1.40 -27.39
CA SER A 207 -16.40 -1.38 -28.10
C SER A 207 -17.56 -1.50 -27.10
N ASN A 208 -18.17 -2.70 -26.99
CA ASN A 208 -19.28 -2.99 -26.07
C ASN A 208 -18.95 -4.11 -25.06
N LYS A 209 -17.69 -4.56 -24.99
CA LYS A 209 -17.27 -5.63 -24.09
C LYS A 209 -16.49 -5.07 -22.91
N GLU A 210 -16.83 -5.54 -21.72
CA GLU A 210 -16.25 -5.10 -20.46
C GLU A 210 -15.24 -6.14 -19.96
N TYR A 211 -14.08 -5.65 -19.53
CA TYR A 211 -12.98 -6.44 -19.00
C TYR A 211 -12.59 -5.92 -17.64
N PHE A 212 -12.41 -6.81 -16.67
CA PHE A 212 -12.21 -6.44 -15.28
C PHE A 212 -10.83 -6.82 -14.77
N ALA A 213 -10.25 -5.97 -13.93
CA ALA A 213 -9.05 -6.26 -13.17
C ALA A 213 -9.16 -5.63 -11.78
N ARG A 214 -8.33 -6.07 -10.85
CA ARG A 214 -8.19 -5.44 -9.54
C ARG A 214 -6.73 -5.05 -9.32
N SER A 215 -6.50 -3.89 -8.73
CA SER A 215 -5.15 -3.43 -8.40
C SER A 215 -5.13 -2.55 -7.15
N HIS A 216 -3.92 -2.35 -6.62
CA HIS A 216 -3.63 -1.37 -5.58
C HIS A 216 -2.62 -0.38 -6.16
N PRO A 217 -2.70 0.92 -5.82
CA PRO A 217 -1.76 1.93 -6.34
C PRO A 217 -0.29 1.57 -6.14
N TYR A 218 0.04 0.92 -5.01
CA TYR A 218 1.36 0.34 -4.76
C TYR A 218 1.85 -0.53 -5.93
N TYR A 219 1.03 -1.47 -6.43
CA TYR A 219 1.43 -2.34 -7.55
C TYR A 219 1.48 -1.59 -8.89
N LEU A 220 0.58 -0.62 -9.09
CA LEU A 220 0.61 0.22 -10.31
C LEU A 220 1.91 1.04 -10.38
N ASN A 221 2.42 1.51 -9.25
CA ASN A 221 3.69 2.22 -9.16
C ASN A 221 4.91 1.27 -9.18
N ASP A 222 4.70 -0.01 -8.91
CA ASP A 222 5.67 -1.09 -9.02
C ASP A 222 5.60 -1.80 -10.39
N ASN A 223 5.39 -1.02 -11.46
CA ASN A 223 5.36 -1.47 -12.86
C ASN A 223 4.30 -2.53 -13.24
N ASP A 224 3.33 -2.84 -12.37
CA ASP A 224 2.15 -3.68 -12.68
C ASP A 224 0.96 -2.84 -13.21
N ASN A 225 1.28 -1.89 -14.09
CA ASN A 225 0.37 -0.88 -14.64
C ASN A 225 -0.04 -1.10 -16.11
N LEU A 226 0.47 -2.14 -16.76
CA LEU A 226 0.08 -2.52 -18.12
C LEU A 226 -1.02 -3.60 -18.08
N PHE A 227 -2.13 -3.38 -18.79
CA PHE A 227 -3.24 -4.33 -18.92
C PHE A 227 -3.48 -4.73 -20.37
N ILE A 228 -3.22 -6.00 -20.71
CA ILE A 228 -3.32 -6.55 -22.05
C ILE A 228 -4.64 -7.31 -22.16
N LEU A 229 -5.52 -6.85 -23.04
CA LEU A 229 -6.79 -7.49 -23.31
C LEU A 229 -6.61 -8.59 -24.38
N PRO A 230 -7.43 -9.65 -24.35
CA PRO A 230 -7.48 -10.65 -25.43
C PRO A 230 -7.78 -10.00 -26.78
N LYS A 231 -7.15 -10.42 -27.88
CA LYS A 231 -7.46 -9.90 -29.23
C LYS A 231 -8.88 -10.22 -29.65
N GLU A 232 -9.29 -11.46 -29.41
CA GLU A 232 -10.66 -11.92 -29.67
C GLU A 232 -11.53 -11.76 -28.43
N ASP A 233 -12.83 -11.62 -28.65
CA ASP A 233 -13.79 -11.46 -27.57
C ASP A 233 -14.02 -12.79 -26.86
N VAL A 234 -13.30 -13.01 -25.76
CA VAL A 234 -13.44 -14.22 -24.93
C VAL A 234 -14.57 -14.03 -23.91
N GLU A 235 -15.51 -14.98 -23.86
CA GLU A 235 -16.49 -15.05 -22.77
C GLU A 235 -15.94 -15.91 -21.64
N GLU A 236 -16.08 -15.44 -20.40
CA GLU A 236 -15.89 -16.30 -19.23
C GLU A 236 -17.02 -17.32 -19.21
N ASP A 237 -16.68 -18.59 -19.12
CA ASP A 237 -17.66 -19.64 -18.87
C ASP A 237 -17.71 -20.03 -17.39
N LYS A 238 -18.51 -21.05 -17.08
CA LYS A 238 -18.65 -21.54 -15.70
C LYS A 238 -17.37 -22.21 -15.17
N ASP A 239 -16.52 -22.76 -16.03
CA ASP A 239 -15.39 -23.63 -15.68
C ASP A 239 -14.04 -22.88 -15.70
N PHE A 240 -13.94 -21.77 -16.44
CA PHE A 240 -12.72 -20.98 -16.61
C PHE A 240 -12.88 -19.52 -16.20
N LYS A 241 -11.80 -18.93 -15.66
CA LYS A 241 -11.71 -17.52 -15.30
C LYS A 241 -10.74 -16.79 -16.21
N LEU A 242 -11.13 -15.62 -16.72
CA LEU A 242 -10.27 -14.76 -17.54
C LEU A 242 -9.40 -13.89 -16.65
N PHE A 243 -8.11 -13.85 -16.98
CA PHE A 243 -7.15 -12.88 -16.46
C PHE A 243 -6.58 -12.07 -17.62
N LEU A 244 -6.55 -10.75 -17.44
CA LEU A 244 -5.88 -9.85 -18.38
C LEU A 244 -4.36 -10.07 -18.29
N GLY A 245 -3.66 -9.90 -19.40
CA GLY A 245 -2.21 -9.94 -19.41
C GLY A 245 -1.65 -8.71 -18.68
N ARG A 246 -0.53 -8.88 -17.98
CA ARG A 246 0.03 -7.86 -17.09
C ARG A 246 1.54 -7.93 -17.07
N ASN A 247 2.18 -6.90 -16.51
CA ASN A 247 3.60 -6.92 -16.19
C ASN A 247 3.77 -7.24 -14.71
N ILE A 248 3.85 -8.53 -14.37
CA ILE A 248 3.70 -9.02 -13.00
C ILE A 248 5.02 -9.60 -12.46
N ARG A 249 5.33 -9.33 -11.19
CA ARG A 249 6.36 -10.04 -10.44
C ARG A 249 5.82 -11.29 -9.76
N LEU A 250 6.70 -12.24 -9.45
CA LEU A 250 6.35 -13.33 -8.54
C LEU A 250 6.12 -12.76 -7.13
N LYS A 251 5.26 -13.43 -6.36
CA LYS A 251 4.91 -13.05 -4.98
C LYS A 251 5.31 -14.10 -3.96
N PHE A 252 6.23 -14.97 -4.35
CA PHE A 252 6.74 -16.02 -3.51
C PHE A 252 7.99 -15.53 -2.77
N PRO A 253 8.09 -15.79 -1.46
CA PRO A 253 9.24 -15.40 -0.67
C PRO A 253 10.55 -15.93 -1.29
N GLY A 254 11.54 -15.06 -1.42
CA GLY A 254 12.86 -15.41 -1.95
C GLY A 254 12.99 -15.33 -3.46
N ILE A 255 11.89 -15.10 -4.20
CA ILE A 255 11.90 -14.87 -5.66
C ILE A 255 11.02 -13.67 -6.07
N ASP A 256 10.43 -12.97 -5.11
CA ASP A 256 9.57 -11.81 -5.30
C ASP A 256 10.34 -10.51 -5.61
N HIS A 257 11.66 -10.54 -5.44
CA HIS A 257 12.61 -9.51 -5.89
C HIS A 257 12.96 -9.64 -7.38
N LEU A 258 12.60 -10.75 -8.04
CA LEU A 258 12.84 -10.92 -9.48
C LEU A 258 12.06 -9.87 -10.28
N PRO A 259 12.59 -9.40 -11.41
CA PRO A 259 11.95 -8.35 -12.20
C PRO A 259 10.58 -8.79 -12.71
N ASN A 260 9.68 -7.82 -12.89
CA ASN A 260 8.38 -8.07 -13.49
C ASN A 260 8.55 -8.70 -14.88
N ILE A 261 7.68 -9.67 -15.17
CA ILE A 261 7.59 -10.29 -16.48
C ILE A 261 6.22 -10.01 -17.06
N LYS A 262 6.22 -9.63 -18.34
CA LYS A 262 5.01 -9.48 -19.12
C LYS A 262 4.42 -10.85 -19.43
N ILE A 263 3.19 -11.09 -18.98
CA ILE A 263 2.37 -12.27 -19.29
C ILE A 263 1.19 -11.87 -20.18
N ASP A 264 0.85 -12.73 -21.13
CA ASP A 264 -0.32 -12.56 -22.00
C ASP A 264 -1.63 -12.91 -21.27
N PRO A 265 -2.79 -12.42 -21.74
CA PRO A 265 -4.07 -12.81 -21.14
C PRO A 265 -4.32 -14.32 -21.27
N PHE A 266 -4.97 -14.89 -20.27
CA PHE A 266 -5.16 -16.34 -20.17
C PHE A 266 -6.49 -16.68 -19.50
N LEU A 267 -6.98 -17.89 -19.80
CA LEU A 267 -8.04 -18.56 -19.06
C LEU A 267 -7.42 -19.60 -18.15
N ILE A 268 -7.81 -19.64 -16.88
CA ILE A 268 -7.40 -20.70 -15.94
C ILE A 268 -8.64 -21.39 -15.38
N SER A 269 -8.59 -22.72 -15.19
CA SER A 269 -9.73 -23.46 -14.64
C SER A 269 -10.00 -23.01 -13.20
N LYS A 270 -11.28 -22.79 -12.89
CA LYS A 270 -11.72 -22.41 -11.54
C LYS A 270 -11.49 -23.55 -10.54
N ASN A 271 -11.57 -24.79 -11.01
CA ASN A 271 -11.38 -26.01 -10.24
C ASN A 271 -10.13 -26.77 -10.70
N GLU A 272 -9.63 -27.65 -9.84
CA GLU A 272 -8.65 -28.70 -10.17
C GLU A 272 -9.25 -29.71 -11.17
N VAL A 273 -8.39 -30.41 -11.92
CA VAL A 273 -8.84 -31.48 -12.83
C VAL A 273 -9.40 -32.64 -12.02
N THR A 274 -10.62 -33.08 -12.33
CA THR A 274 -11.28 -34.18 -11.61
C THR A 274 -10.84 -35.57 -12.12
N ASN A 275 -11.01 -36.58 -11.28
CA ASN A 275 -10.80 -37.98 -11.67
C ASN A 275 -11.65 -38.39 -12.88
N ILE A 276 -12.91 -37.96 -12.97
CA ILE A 276 -13.77 -38.31 -14.13
C ILE A 276 -13.27 -37.70 -15.43
N GLN A 277 -12.74 -36.47 -15.38
CA GLN A 277 -12.13 -35.81 -16.53
C GLN A 277 -10.83 -36.51 -16.94
N TYR A 278 -9.97 -36.88 -15.98
CA TYR A 278 -8.73 -37.61 -16.28
C TYR A 278 -9.00 -39.05 -16.78
N GLN A 279 -10.08 -39.67 -16.31
CA GLN A 279 -10.48 -41.01 -16.75
C GLN A 279 -10.81 -41.04 -18.25
N GLN A 280 -11.33 -39.95 -18.81
CA GLN A 280 -11.57 -39.82 -20.24
C GLN A 280 -10.26 -39.91 -21.04
N PHE A 281 -9.21 -39.20 -20.61
CA PHE A 281 -7.87 -39.30 -21.21
C PHE A 281 -7.32 -40.73 -21.17
N VAL A 282 -7.50 -41.44 -20.04
CA VAL A 282 -7.09 -42.85 -19.92
C VAL A 282 -7.89 -43.74 -20.89
N ASN A 283 -9.21 -43.57 -20.95
CA ASN A 283 -10.09 -44.35 -21.83
C ASN A 283 -9.79 -44.08 -23.33
N ASP A 284 -9.42 -42.85 -23.66
CA ASP A 284 -9.06 -42.40 -25.01
C ASP A 284 -7.63 -42.76 -25.39
N ARG A 285 -7.01 -43.73 -24.69
CA ARG A 285 -5.69 -44.26 -24.98
C ARG A 285 -4.57 -43.21 -24.83
N GLY A 286 -4.72 -42.27 -23.91
CA GLY A 286 -3.75 -41.21 -23.64
C GLY A 286 -2.33 -41.69 -23.31
N TYR A 287 -2.21 -42.78 -22.53
CA TYR A 287 -0.92 -43.39 -22.17
C TYR A 287 -0.26 -44.19 -23.31
N THR A 288 -0.95 -44.41 -24.42
CA THR A 288 -0.40 -45.09 -25.61
C THR A 288 -0.38 -44.18 -26.84
N SER A 289 -0.54 -42.87 -26.63
CA SER A 289 -0.69 -41.86 -27.69
C SER A 289 0.47 -40.87 -27.65
N PRO A 290 1.56 -41.11 -28.40
CA PRO A 290 2.78 -40.29 -28.33
C PRO A 290 2.57 -38.79 -28.57
N GLN A 291 1.55 -38.40 -29.36
CA GLN A 291 1.27 -37.00 -29.71
C GLN A 291 0.98 -36.08 -28.51
N TYR A 292 0.59 -36.68 -27.36
CA TYR A 292 0.32 -35.93 -26.14
C TYR A 292 1.56 -35.74 -25.26
N TRP A 293 2.65 -36.46 -25.49
CA TRP A 293 3.80 -36.45 -24.59
C TRP A 293 4.93 -35.60 -25.16
N ASP A 294 5.59 -34.81 -24.31
CA ASP A 294 6.70 -33.92 -24.69
C ASP A 294 8.04 -34.69 -24.83
N PHE A 295 8.00 -35.96 -25.28
CA PHE A 295 9.17 -36.80 -25.52
C PHE A 295 9.57 -36.81 -27.00
N PRO A 296 10.86 -36.96 -27.34
CA PRO A 296 11.99 -37.13 -26.42
C PRO A 296 12.43 -35.83 -25.73
N ILE A 297 12.95 -35.93 -24.50
CA ILE A 297 13.52 -34.82 -23.73
C ILE A 297 14.83 -35.24 -23.07
N THR A 298 15.81 -34.34 -23.02
CA THR A 298 17.08 -34.57 -22.29
C THR A 298 17.09 -33.74 -21.02
N ILE A 299 17.31 -34.41 -19.87
CA ILE A 299 17.39 -33.81 -18.54
C ILE A 299 18.65 -34.34 -17.88
N ASP A 300 19.51 -33.44 -17.38
CA ASP A 300 20.78 -33.79 -16.72
C ASP A 300 21.65 -34.81 -17.51
N GLY A 301 21.70 -34.68 -18.83
CA GLY A 301 22.45 -35.57 -19.73
C GLY A 301 21.79 -36.92 -20.02
N GLU A 302 20.67 -37.27 -19.38
CA GLU A 302 19.87 -38.46 -19.67
C GLU A 302 18.74 -38.13 -20.65
N THR A 303 18.59 -38.93 -21.73
CA THR A 303 17.50 -38.78 -22.70
C THR A 303 16.34 -39.73 -22.38
N TYR A 304 15.19 -39.13 -22.13
CA TYR A 304 13.92 -39.80 -21.91
C TYR A 304 13.12 -39.84 -23.21
N THR A 305 12.63 -41.02 -23.58
CA THR A 305 11.80 -41.28 -24.77
C THR A 305 10.39 -41.70 -24.36
N PHE A 306 9.44 -41.66 -25.29
CA PHE A 306 8.08 -42.10 -25.00
C PHE A 306 8.06 -43.57 -24.55
N GLU A 307 8.78 -44.44 -25.26
CA GLU A 307 8.77 -45.88 -25.07
C GLU A 307 9.41 -46.31 -23.74
N ASN A 308 10.51 -45.66 -23.31
CA ASN A 308 11.20 -46.01 -22.07
C ASN A 308 10.63 -45.33 -20.82
N THR A 309 9.84 -44.26 -21.00
CA THR A 309 9.38 -43.43 -19.87
C THR A 309 7.93 -43.68 -19.52
N VAL A 310 7.03 -43.65 -20.51
CA VAL A 310 5.58 -43.75 -20.24
C VAL A 310 5.18 -45.11 -19.68
N VAL A 311 5.92 -46.17 -20.03
CA VAL A 311 5.75 -47.52 -19.47
C VAL A 311 5.97 -47.60 -17.95
N LYS A 312 6.64 -46.60 -17.36
CA LYS A 312 6.86 -46.51 -15.90
C LYS A 312 5.66 -45.88 -15.17
N PHE A 313 4.77 -45.19 -15.89
CA PHE A 313 3.59 -44.53 -15.30
C PHE A 313 2.41 -45.49 -15.17
N VAL A 314 2.54 -46.38 -14.19
CA VAL A 314 1.53 -47.37 -13.83
C VAL A 314 0.89 -47.05 -12.49
N GLY A 315 -0.38 -47.44 -12.33
CA GLY A 315 -1.07 -47.45 -11.05
C GLY A 315 -0.71 -48.67 -10.20
N GLU A 316 -1.41 -48.85 -9.09
CA GLU A 316 -1.13 -49.82 -8.01
C GLU A 316 -0.87 -51.25 -8.51
N PHE A 317 -1.61 -51.70 -9.53
CA PHE A 317 -1.52 -53.06 -10.09
C PHE A 317 -0.84 -53.13 -11.46
N GLY A 318 0.06 -52.19 -11.76
CA GLY A 318 0.91 -52.24 -12.96
C GLY A 318 0.18 -51.90 -14.28
N LYS A 319 -1.05 -51.40 -14.21
CA LYS A 319 -1.78 -50.90 -15.39
C LYS A 319 -1.54 -49.40 -15.57
N ALA A 320 -1.48 -48.93 -16.81
CA ALA A 320 -1.25 -47.52 -17.12
C ALA A 320 -2.30 -46.62 -16.47
N GLY A 321 -1.87 -45.50 -15.87
CA GLY A 321 -2.73 -44.59 -15.13
C GLY A 321 -2.04 -44.00 -13.90
N PRO A 322 -2.70 -43.05 -13.21
CA PRO A 322 -2.19 -42.43 -11.99
C PRO A 322 -1.77 -43.44 -10.91
N ALA A 323 -0.78 -43.09 -10.09
CA ALA A 323 -0.10 -44.03 -9.19
C ALA A 323 -1.04 -44.69 -8.16
N ASN A 324 -2.07 -43.98 -7.72
CA ASN A 324 -3.08 -44.45 -6.76
C ASN A 324 -4.32 -45.07 -7.41
N TRP A 325 -4.32 -45.29 -8.72
CA TRP A 325 -5.44 -45.91 -9.42
C TRP A 325 -5.26 -47.43 -9.54
N SER A 326 -6.35 -48.16 -9.40
CA SER A 326 -6.37 -49.62 -9.53
C SER A 326 -6.95 -50.00 -10.90
N PHE A 327 -6.21 -50.79 -11.69
CA PHE A 327 -6.63 -51.24 -13.02
C PHE A 327 -7.08 -50.11 -13.96
N SER A 328 -6.33 -49.00 -14.00
CA SER A 328 -6.63 -47.81 -14.84
C SER A 328 -7.97 -47.14 -14.50
N LYS A 329 -8.47 -47.33 -13.27
CA LYS A 329 -9.70 -46.71 -12.76
C LYS A 329 -9.43 -45.92 -11.48
N TYR A 330 -10.05 -44.75 -11.38
CA TYR A 330 -10.02 -43.94 -10.16
C TYR A 330 -10.74 -44.65 -9.00
N PRO A 331 -10.40 -44.30 -7.73
CA PRO A 331 -11.06 -44.87 -6.56
C PRO A 331 -12.58 -44.66 -6.58
N LYS A 332 -13.36 -45.71 -6.25
CA LYS A 332 -14.82 -45.67 -6.31
C LYS A 332 -15.38 -44.53 -5.44
N GLY A 333 -16.30 -43.73 -6.02
CA GLY A 333 -16.95 -42.60 -5.33
C GLY A 333 -16.11 -41.32 -5.29
N GLN A 334 -14.98 -41.28 -6.01
CA GLN A 334 -14.12 -40.10 -6.08
C GLN A 334 -14.15 -39.41 -7.46
N ASP A 335 -15.25 -39.53 -8.21
CA ASP A 335 -15.35 -39.00 -9.57
C ASP A 335 -15.19 -37.47 -9.63
N GLN A 336 -15.73 -36.73 -8.65
CA GLN A 336 -15.62 -35.27 -8.52
C GLN A 336 -14.41 -34.81 -7.67
N PHE A 337 -13.55 -35.71 -7.24
CA PHE A 337 -12.34 -35.37 -6.49
C PHE A 337 -11.23 -35.01 -7.48
N PRO A 338 -10.24 -34.18 -7.08
CA PRO A 338 -9.11 -33.88 -7.94
C PRO A 338 -8.35 -35.16 -8.29
N VAL A 339 -7.85 -35.23 -9.51
CA VAL A 339 -6.90 -36.27 -9.90
C VAL A 339 -5.62 -36.10 -9.09
N THR A 340 -5.11 -37.21 -8.58
CA THR A 340 -3.93 -37.28 -7.73
C THR A 340 -2.97 -38.34 -8.24
N GLY A 341 -1.75 -38.37 -7.70
CA GLY A 341 -0.79 -39.42 -8.02
C GLY A 341 -0.25 -39.35 -9.44
N ILE A 342 -0.20 -38.13 -10.00
CA ILE A 342 0.30 -37.86 -11.34
C ILE A 342 1.63 -37.11 -11.31
N SER A 343 2.52 -37.48 -12.22
CA SER A 343 3.79 -36.82 -12.46
C SER A 343 3.60 -35.53 -13.25
N TRP A 344 4.64 -34.71 -13.32
CA TRP A 344 4.63 -33.52 -14.17
C TRP A 344 4.42 -33.90 -15.64
N PHE A 345 5.03 -35.00 -16.11
CA PHE A 345 4.86 -35.49 -17.48
C PHE A 345 3.42 -35.92 -17.78
N GLU A 346 2.77 -36.62 -16.84
CA GLU A 346 1.36 -37.01 -16.96
C GLU A 346 0.43 -35.80 -16.97
N ALA A 347 0.72 -34.78 -16.15
CA ALA A 347 -0.04 -33.53 -16.11
C ALA A 347 0.09 -32.74 -17.42
N ARG A 348 1.31 -32.64 -17.96
CA ARG A 348 1.60 -32.07 -19.28
C ARG A 348 0.85 -32.81 -20.39
N ALA A 349 0.91 -34.15 -20.39
CA ALA A 349 0.24 -34.97 -21.40
C ALA A 349 -1.27 -34.78 -21.40
N TYR A 350 -1.88 -34.76 -20.22
CA TYR A 350 -3.31 -34.47 -20.08
C TYR A 350 -3.66 -33.06 -20.56
N SER A 351 -2.86 -32.04 -20.20
CA SER A 351 -3.11 -30.67 -20.65
C SER A 351 -3.09 -30.56 -22.18
N ARG A 352 -2.18 -31.26 -22.86
CA ARG A 352 -2.10 -31.33 -24.32
C ARG A 352 -3.27 -32.08 -24.95
N TYR A 353 -3.74 -33.17 -24.32
CA TYR A 353 -4.96 -33.86 -24.74
C TYR A 353 -6.18 -32.93 -24.76
N MET A 354 -6.26 -32.01 -23.79
CA MET A 354 -7.31 -30.99 -23.74
C MET A 354 -7.07 -29.80 -24.70
N GLY A 355 -5.94 -29.75 -25.42
CA GLY A 355 -5.56 -28.58 -26.23
C GLY A 355 -5.21 -27.35 -25.38
N MET A 356 -4.74 -27.59 -24.15
CA MET A 356 -4.43 -26.59 -23.13
C MET A 356 -2.98 -26.75 -22.64
N SER A 357 -2.64 -26.10 -21.53
CA SER A 357 -1.33 -26.17 -20.87
C SER A 357 -1.50 -26.25 -19.35
N LEU A 358 -0.43 -26.61 -18.65
CA LEU A 358 -0.27 -26.25 -17.25
C LEU A 358 -0.08 -24.73 -17.13
N PRO A 359 -0.48 -24.10 -16.01
CA PRO A 359 -0.08 -22.73 -15.73
C PRO A 359 1.45 -22.65 -15.53
N ASN A 360 2.02 -21.47 -15.78
CA ASN A 360 3.35 -21.14 -15.23
C ASN A 360 3.21 -20.44 -13.86
N ALA A 361 4.32 -20.27 -13.15
CA ALA A 361 4.36 -19.70 -11.81
C ALA A 361 3.78 -18.28 -11.73
N TYR A 362 3.97 -17.45 -12.77
CA TYR A 362 3.43 -16.09 -12.83
C TYR A 362 1.91 -16.10 -12.96
N GLN A 363 1.38 -16.94 -13.86
CA GLN A 363 -0.06 -17.10 -14.07
C GLN A 363 -0.74 -17.70 -12.84
N TRP A 364 -0.13 -18.72 -12.24
CA TRP A 364 -0.62 -19.36 -11.02
C TRP A 364 -0.63 -18.37 -9.85
N SER A 365 0.49 -17.67 -9.59
CA SER A 365 0.60 -16.67 -8.50
C SER A 365 -0.42 -15.54 -8.68
N HIS A 366 -0.64 -15.08 -9.92
CA HIS A 366 -1.66 -14.09 -10.23
C HIS A 366 -3.07 -14.60 -9.89
N ALA A 367 -3.38 -15.82 -10.30
CA ALA A 367 -4.68 -16.45 -10.06
C ALA A 367 -4.91 -16.75 -8.57
N ALA A 368 -3.88 -17.19 -7.84
CA ALA A 368 -3.90 -17.58 -6.44
C ALA A 368 -4.15 -16.40 -5.49
N ASN A 369 -3.68 -15.20 -5.83
CA ASN A 369 -3.79 -14.01 -4.99
C ASN A 369 -3.28 -14.23 -3.55
N MET A 370 -2.01 -14.64 -3.44
CA MET A 370 -1.36 -15.07 -2.21
C MET A 370 -1.44 -14.06 -1.05
N GLY A 371 -1.45 -12.76 -1.35
CA GLY A 371 -1.60 -11.70 -0.34
C GLY A 371 -2.94 -11.71 0.40
N SER A 372 -3.90 -12.52 -0.05
CA SER A 372 -5.21 -12.71 0.57
C SER A 372 -5.45 -14.13 1.13
N SER A 373 -4.40 -14.95 1.18
CA SER A 373 -4.39 -16.34 1.66
C SER A 373 -5.14 -16.53 2.98
N SER A 374 -4.95 -15.63 3.96
CA SER A 374 -5.61 -15.72 5.28
C SER A 374 -7.14 -15.74 5.24
N ARG A 375 -7.77 -15.39 4.10
CA ARG A 375 -9.24 -15.43 3.94
C ARG A 375 -9.77 -16.82 3.61
N PHE A 376 -9.01 -17.63 2.88
CA PHE A 376 -9.50 -18.89 2.30
C PHE A 376 -8.68 -20.11 2.74
N VAL A 377 -7.36 -19.97 2.96
CA VAL A 377 -6.50 -21.08 3.43
C VAL A 377 -7.01 -21.74 4.72
N PRO A 378 -7.46 -21.01 5.76
CA PRO A 378 -7.99 -21.65 6.97
C PRO A 378 -9.27 -22.48 6.76
N LYS A 379 -9.98 -22.24 5.65
CA LYS A 379 -11.21 -22.94 5.29
C LYS A 379 -10.93 -24.20 4.45
N SER A 380 -9.76 -24.27 3.82
CA SER A 380 -9.27 -25.42 3.06
C SER A 380 -9.06 -26.68 3.91
N ASN A 381 -8.72 -27.78 3.26
CA ASN A 381 -8.54 -29.11 3.87
C ASN A 381 -7.09 -29.51 4.13
N PHE A 382 -6.19 -28.55 4.36
CA PHE A 382 -4.83 -28.82 4.84
C PHE A 382 -4.82 -29.65 6.12
N SER A 383 -3.85 -30.54 6.22
CA SER A 383 -3.65 -31.44 7.36
C SER A 383 -4.87 -32.31 7.74
N LYS A 384 -5.86 -32.47 6.84
CA LYS A 384 -7.10 -33.23 7.11
C LYS A 384 -7.03 -34.70 6.68
N ASN A 385 -5.90 -35.20 6.18
CA ASN A 385 -5.69 -36.58 5.71
C ASN A 385 -6.77 -37.10 4.72
N GLN A 386 -7.58 -36.20 4.16
CA GLN A 386 -8.62 -36.51 3.17
C GLN A 386 -8.73 -35.38 2.16
N LEU A 387 -8.92 -35.77 0.90
CA LEU A 387 -9.30 -34.88 -0.20
C LEU A 387 -10.77 -34.47 -0.06
N ASN A 388 -11.14 -33.37 -0.71
CA ASN A 388 -12.53 -32.97 -0.90
C ASN A 388 -12.90 -33.03 -2.39
N PRO A 389 -14.20 -33.11 -2.75
CA PRO A 389 -14.66 -32.81 -4.09
C PRO A 389 -14.24 -31.39 -4.51
N VAL A 390 -13.97 -31.19 -5.80
CA VAL A 390 -13.62 -29.87 -6.33
C VAL A 390 -14.80 -28.90 -6.31
N GLY A 391 -14.51 -27.60 -6.23
CA GLY A 391 -15.48 -26.51 -6.26
C GLY A 391 -16.03 -26.12 -4.88
N ASP A 392 -15.25 -26.23 -3.80
CA ASP A 392 -15.71 -25.81 -2.47
C ASP A 392 -15.86 -24.28 -2.40
N ILE A 393 -17.10 -23.81 -2.27
CA ILE A 393 -17.41 -22.37 -2.20
C ILE A 393 -16.71 -21.66 -1.04
N GLU A 394 -16.38 -22.36 0.04
CA GLU A 394 -15.69 -21.80 1.20
C GLU A 394 -14.20 -21.55 0.91
N THR A 395 -13.59 -22.28 -0.01
CA THR A 395 -12.18 -22.14 -0.40
C THR A 395 -11.97 -21.12 -1.53
N ASN A 396 -13.05 -20.54 -2.04
CA ASN A 396 -13.01 -19.55 -3.12
C ASN A 396 -12.13 -18.34 -2.75
N ASN A 397 -11.10 -18.10 -3.55
CA ASN A 397 -10.24 -16.95 -3.37
C ASN A 397 -10.88 -15.67 -3.95
N TYR A 398 -10.19 -14.54 -3.81
CA TYR A 398 -10.71 -13.25 -4.31
C TYR A 398 -10.88 -13.15 -5.84
N ASN A 399 -10.25 -14.06 -6.59
CA ASN A 399 -10.31 -14.08 -8.05
C ASN A 399 -11.35 -15.07 -8.60
N GLY A 400 -12.11 -15.76 -7.74
CA GLY A 400 -13.11 -16.72 -8.19
C GLY A 400 -12.54 -18.11 -8.48
N ILE A 401 -11.40 -18.45 -7.88
CA ILE A 401 -10.73 -19.74 -8.04
C ILE A 401 -10.94 -20.57 -6.77
N TYR A 402 -11.39 -21.80 -6.96
CA TYR A 402 -11.67 -22.77 -5.89
C TYR A 402 -10.48 -23.70 -5.70
N ASP A 403 -10.34 -24.16 -4.45
CA ASP A 403 -9.41 -25.23 -4.05
C ASP A 403 -7.96 -25.04 -4.46
N ILE A 404 -7.55 -23.81 -4.76
CA ILE A 404 -6.14 -23.47 -5.07
C ILE A 404 -5.21 -23.66 -3.87
N ALA A 405 -5.78 -23.88 -2.70
CA ALA A 405 -5.13 -24.13 -1.44
C ALA A 405 -5.74 -25.38 -0.79
N GLY A 406 -4.92 -26.35 -0.41
CA GLY A 406 -5.37 -27.61 0.16
C GLY A 406 -5.43 -28.66 -0.93
N ASN A 407 -6.48 -29.48 -1.01
CA ASN A 407 -6.69 -30.53 -2.01
C ASN A 407 -5.40 -31.08 -2.63
N VAL A 408 -4.97 -30.61 -3.81
CA VAL A 408 -3.70 -30.99 -4.40
C VAL A 408 -2.72 -29.83 -4.56
N ARG A 409 -1.44 -30.16 -4.47
CA ARG A 409 -0.38 -29.32 -5.02
C ARG A 409 -0.47 -29.39 -6.54
N GLU A 410 -0.21 -28.28 -7.20
CA GLU A 410 -0.45 -28.17 -8.63
C GLU A 410 0.84 -27.99 -9.41
N TRP A 411 1.07 -28.90 -10.34
CA TRP A 411 2.20 -28.82 -11.25
C TRP A 411 2.11 -27.57 -12.13
N VAL A 412 3.22 -26.82 -12.20
CA VAL A 412 3.38 -25.70 -13.15
C VAL A 412 4.50 -25.97 -14.14
N ILE A 413 4.61 -25.16 -15.20
CA ILE A 413 5.59 -25.37 -16.28
C ILE A 413 7.03 -25.22 -15.79
N ASN A 414 7.30 -24.26 -14.90
CA ASN A 414 8.64 -23.78 -14.61
C ASN A 414 9.54 -24.87 -13.98
N VAL A 415 10.78 -24.91 -14.43
CA VAL A 415 11.87 -25.64 -13.77
C VAL A 415 12.21 -24.92 -12.47
N SER A 416 12.41 -25.66 -11.39
CA SER A 416 12.62 -25.08 -10.04
C SER A 416 14.07 -25.04 -9.59
N ASP A 417 14.98 -25.75 -10.27
CA ASP A 417 16.41 -25.79 -9.92
C ASP A 417 17.32 -26.09 -11.12
N GLU A 418 18.63 -26.02 -10.88
CA GLU A 418 19.65 -26.20 -11.92
C GLU A 418 19.73 -27.63 -12.47
N SER A 419 19.23 -28.63 -11.73
CA SER A 419 19.19 -30.03 -12.18
C SER A 419 18.30 -30.22 -13.42
N ASN A 420 17.38 -29.29 -13.66
CA ASN A 420 16.40 -29.34 -14.72
C ASN A 420 15.46 -30.57 -14.66
N ILE A 421 15.52 -31.41 -13.62
CA ILE A 421 14.57 -32.50 -13.36
C ILE A 421 13.46 -32.05 -12.41
N ASN A 422 13.73 -31.10 -11.51
CA ASN A 422 12.71 -30.60 -10.59
C ASN A 422 11.83 -29.56 -11.30
N ARG A 423 10.53 -29.64 -11.02
CA ARG A 423 9.50 -28.74 -11.53
C ARG A 423 8.81 -28.08 -10.36
N ALA A 424 8.45 -26.82 -10.54
CA ALA A 424 7.69 -26.11 -9.52
C ALA A 424 6.30 -26.74 -9.36
N ILE A 425 5.87 -26.84 -8.11
CA ILE A 425 4.58 -27.38 -7.72
C ILE A 425 4.05 -26.55 -6.55
N LEU A 426 2.85 -26.00 -6.69
CA LEU A 426 2.41 -24.85 -5.88
C LEU A 426 1.11 -25.14 -5.13
N GLY A 427 0.79 -24.32 -4.13
CA GLY A 427 -0.50 -24.34 -3.41
C GLY A 427 -0.56 -25.23 -2.18
N GLY A 428 0.31 -26.24 -2.06
CA GLY A 428 0.23 -27.23 -0.98
C GLY A 428 -0.95 -28.19 -1.14
N CYS A 429 -0.95 -29.34 -0.46
CA CYS A 429 -2.03 -30.35 -0.50
C CYS A 429 -2.69 -30.58 0.86
N PHE A 430 -3.72 -31.43 0.87
CA PHE A 430 -4.38 -31.90 2.10
C PHE A 430 -3.47 -32.62 3.12
N LEU A 431 -2.27 -33.06 2.70
CA LEU A 431 -1.25 -33.66 3.57
C LEU A 431 -0.27 -32.62 4.14
N ASP A 432 -0.23 -31.42 3.55
CA ASP A 432 0.67 -30.37 3.98
C ASP A 432 0.08 -29.59 5.14
N ASP A 433 0.96 -28.87 5.84
CA ASP A 433 0.54 -27.77 6.69
C ASP A 433 0.05 -26.61 5.83
N ASP A 434 -0.95 -25.89 6.35
CA ASP A 434 -1.60 -24.77 5.66
C ASP A 434 -0.66 -23.61 5.25
N TYR A 435 0.51 -23.47 5.86
CA TYR A 435 1.49 -22.42 5.53
C TYR A 435 2.19 -22.66 4.19
N PHE A 436 2.26 -23.92 3.72
CA PHE A 436 2.89 -24.27 2.44
C PHE A 436 2.21 -23.63 1.23
N PHE A 437 0.98 -23.11 1.36
CA PHE A 437 0.29 -22.43 0.27
C PHE A 437 1.09 -21.25 -0.31
N ASN A 438 1.79 -20.52 0.56
CA ASN A 438 2.54 -19.33 0.15
C ASN A 438 3.99 -19.62 -0.24
N ASP A 439 4.45 -20.86 -0.06
CA ASP A 439 5.80 -21.25 -0.42
C ASP A 439 5.87 -21.64 -1.90
N TYR A 440 7.01 -21.32 -2.51
CA TYR A 440 7.40 -21.92 -3.78
C TYR A 440 8.29 -23.10 -3.44
N TYR A 441 8.09 -24.23 -4.09
CA TYR A 441 9.02 -25.35 -3.99
C TYR A 441 8.99 -26.19 -5.27
N GLY A 442 10.07 -26.94 -5.45
CA GLY A 442 10.26 -27.87 -6.54
C GLY A 442 10.09 -29.31 -6.09
N GLN A 443 9.59 -30.16 -6.98
CA GLN A 443 9.65 -31.61 -6.82
C GLN A 443 10.15 -32.26 -8.10
N ASN A 444 10.73 -33.45 -7.96
CA ASN A 444 11.19 -34.23 -9.11
C ASN A 444 10.02 -34.45 -10.09
N ALA A 445 10.25 -34.23 -11.39
CA ALA A 445 9.20 -34.35 -12.41
C ALA A 445 8.54 -35.74 -12.45
N PHE A 446 9.19 -36.78 -11.92
CA PHE A 446 8.67 -38.14 -11.77
C PHE A 446 7.90 -38.39 -10.46
N GLU A 447 7.84 -37.42 -9.54
CA GLU A 447 7.15 -37.57 -8.26
C GLU A 447 5.63 -37.70 -8.47
N ARG A 448 5.03 -38.70 -7.82
CA ARG A 448 3.63 -39.12 -8.02
C ARG A 448 2.91 -39.31 -6.69
N SER A 449 3.26 -38.53 -5.67
CA SER A 449 2.56 -38.56 -4.40
C SER A 449 1.06 -38.28 -4.57
N VAL A 450 0.24 -38.82 -3.67
CA VAL A 450 -1.22 -38.59 -3.68
C VAL A 450 -1.61 -37.13 -3.38
N GLY A 451 -0.65 -36.29 -2.99
CA GLY A 451 -0.83 -34.85 -2.85
C GLY A 451 -0.63 -34.07 -4.15
N ASN A 452 -0.14 -34.69 -5.23
CA ASN A 452 0.19 -34.00 -6.47
C ASN A 452 -0.91 -34.16 -7.52
N GLY A 453 -1.36 -33.05 -8.08
CA GLY A 453 -2.35 -33.00 -9.15
C GLY A 453 -2.14 -31.78 -10.04
N MET A 454 -3.22 -31.23 -10.59
CA MET A 454 -3.13 -30.17 -11.58
C MET A 454 -4.41 -29.35 -11.76
N ARG A 455 -4.24 -28.17 -12.32
CA ARG A 455 -5.30 -27.38 -12.97
C ARG A 455 -4.91 -26.99 -14.38
N LEU A 456 -5.89 -26.61 -15.20
CA LEU A 456 -5.67 -26.31 -16.62
C LEU A 456 -5.59 -24.81 -16.88
N LEU A 457 -4.79 -24.44 -17.87
CA LEU A 457 -4.65 -23.09 -18.36
C LEU A 457 -4.67 -23.04 -19.90
N LYS A 458 -5.32 -22.04 -20.47
CA LYS A 458 -5.29 -21.73 -21.89
C LYS A 458 -4.75 -20.32 -22.10
N ASN A 459 -3.61 -20.23 -22.77
CA ASN A 459 -3.08 -18.95 -23.26
C ASN A 459 -3.99 -18.45 -24.40
N LEU A 460 -4.43 -17.20 -24.32
CA LEU A 460 -5.30 -16.59 -25.34
C LEU A 460 -4.50 -15.94 -26.46
N GLU A 461 -3.24 -15.59 -26.17
CA GLU A 461 -2.30 -15.09 -27.14
C GLU A 461 -1.08 -16.01 -27.15
N SER A 462 -0.61 -16.34 -28.35
CA SER A 462 0.60 -17.11 -28.58
C SER A 462 1.70 -16.18 -29.13
N ASN A 463 2.05 -15.14 -28.37
CA ASN A 463 3.35 -14.54 -28.57
C ASN A 463 4.40 -15.47 -27.96
N ASP A 464 4.92 -16.38 -28.80
CA ASP A 464 5.87 -17.42 -28.38
C ASP A 464 7.02 -16.85 -27.53
N LYS A 465 7.45 -15.61 -27.79
CA LYS A 465 8.50 -14.95 -26.99
C LYS A 465 8.06 -14.62 -25.56
N LEU A 466 6.86 -14.07 -25.35
CA LEU A 466 6.38 -13.72 -24.00
C LEU A 466 6.07 -14.98 -23.19
N VAL A 467 5.35 -15.92 -23.81
CA VAL A 467 5.05 -17.23 -23.21
C VAL A 467 6.34 -17.95 -22.84
N SER A 468 7.34 -17.98 -23.74
CA SER A 468 8.65 -18.60 -23.45
C SER A 468 9.32 -17.99 -22.21
N LYS A 469 9.38 -16.66 -22.10
CA LYS A 469 10.02 -16.00 -20.95
C LYS A 469 9.33 -16.32 -19.63
N SER A 470 8.00 -16.34 -19.59
CA SER A 470 7.26 -16.69 -18.37
C SER A 470 7.34 -18.18 -17.99
N ASN A 471 7.80 -19.02 -18.92
CA ASN A 471 8.04 -20.45 -18.72
C ASN A 471 9.51 -20.76 -18.37
N ASP A 472 10.39 -19.75 -18.39
CA ASP A 472 11.80 -19.91 -18.04
C ASP A 472 11.96 -20.53 -16.63
N PRO A 473 13.09 -21.18 -16.35
CA PRO A 473 13.40 -21.66 -15.01
C PRO A 473 13.30 -20.55 -13.96
N VAL A 474 12.69 -20.87 -12.83
CA VAL A 474 12.56 -19.97 -11.69
C VAL A 474 13.14 -20.70 -10.48
N TYR A 475 14.34 -20.28 -10.11
CA TYR A 475 15.11 -20.86 -9.02
C TYR A 475 14.83 -20.12 -7.72
N ILE A 476 14.59 -20.86 -6.64
CA ILE A 476 14.59 -20.28 -5.31
C ILE A 476 16.00 -20.38 -4.74
N GLN A 477 16.52 -19.25 -4.27
CA GLN A 477 17.60 -19.29 -3.31
C GLN A 477 17.02 -19.71 -1.96
N THR A 478 17.06 -21.00 -1.64
CA THR A 478 16.77 -21.46 -0.28
C THR A 478 18.04 -21.35 0.55
N ARG A 479 17.99 -20.61 1.67
CA ARG A 479 19.10 -20.55 2.63
C ARG A 479 18.73 -21.34 3.88
N ASP A 480 19.47 -22.41 4.16
CA ASP A 480 19.46 -23.03 5.47
C ASP A 480 20.34 -22.22 6.41
N PHE A 481 19.74 -21.29 7.15
CA PHE A 481 20.47 -20.42 8.06
C PHE A 481 21.18 -21.17 9.20
N TYR A 482 20.77 -22.39 9.53
CA TYR A 482 21.43 -23.20 10.55
C TYR A 482 22.77 -23.77 10.07
N SER A 483 22.89 -24.05 8.77
CA SER A 483 24.09 -24.64 8.17
C SER A 483 25.09 -23.60 7.63
N LEU A 484 24.73 -22.31 7.60
CA LEU A 484 25.59 -21.28 7.04
C LEU A 484 26.92 -21.13 7.81
N PRO A 485 28.04 -20.84 7.12
CA PRO A 485 29.34 -20.70 7.76
C PRO A 485 29.36 -19.59 8.83
N LYS A 486 29.79 -19.94 10.04
CA LYS A 486 29.99 -18.97 11.14
C LYS A 486 31.36 -18.28 11.02
N VAL A 487 31.52 -17.16 11.73
CA VAL A 487 32.80 -16.44 11.84
C VAL A 487 33.30 -16.43 13.29
N SER A 488 34.62 -16.33 13.47
CA SER A 488 35.23 -16.16 14.80
C SER A 488 34.88 -14.79 15.40
N GLU A 489 35.09 -14.64 16.70
CA GLU A 489 34.81 -13.37 17.38
C GLU A 489 35.76 -12.24 16.94
N ASP A 490 37.01 -12.57 16.59
CA ASP A 490 37.98 -11.62 16.03
C ASP A 490 37.49 -11.08 14.67
N VAL A 491 37.02 -11.96 13.80
CA VAL A 491 36.47 -11.56 12.49
C VAL A 491 35.20 -10.74 12.66
N PHE A 492 34.31 -11.15 13.57
CA PHE A 492 33.12 -10.37 13.86
C PHE A 492 33.44 -8.99 14.44
N SER A 493 34.47 -8.87 15.28
CA SER A 493 34.90 -7.58 15.82
C SER A 493 35.33 -6.60 14.73
N ILE A 494 35.98 -7.10 13.66
CA ILE A 494 36.29 -6.32 12.46
C ILE A 494 35.01 -5.93 11.71
N PHE A 495 34.04 -6.84 11.58
CA PHE A 495 32.75 -6.50 10.97
C PHE A 495 32.01 -5.45 11.79
N LYS A 496 32.05 -5.53 13.11
CA LYS A 496 31.40 -4.55 14.00
C LYS A 496 32.12 -3.19 13.96
N SER A 497 33.44 -3.13 13.76
CA SER A 497 34.20 -1.87 13.81
C SER A 497 33.81 -0.89 12.71
N GLN A 498 33.25 -1.36 11.58
CA GLN A 498 32.79 -0.47 10.50
C GLN A 498 31.64 0.48 10.95
N PHE A 499 30.95 0.14 12.04
CA PHE A 499 29.87 0.95 12.64
C PHE A 499 30.36 1.88 13.76
N ALA A 500 31.63 1.82 14.14
CA ALA A 500 32.13 2.50 15.34
C ALA A 500 32.36 4.01 15.14
N GLU A 501 32.86 4.40 13.96
CA GLU A 501 33.23 5.79 13.68
C GLU A 501 32.12 6.52 12.91
N TYR A 502 31.59 7.57 13.52
CA TYR A 502 30.64 8.53 12.95
C TYR A 502 30.78 9.88 13.67
N ASN A 503 30.25 10.94 13.07
CA ASN A 503 30.18 12.25 13.68
C ASN A 503 29.33 12.19 14.97
N THR A 504 29.95 12.50 16.12
CA THR A 504 29.32 12.47 17.44
C THR A 504 28.71 13.80 17.86
N ASP A 505 28.67 14.80 16.97
CA ASP A 505 27.97 16.05 17.24
C ASP A 505 26.46 15.78 17.39
N LEU A 506 25.93 16.15 18.55
CA LEU A 506 24.52 16.03 18.95
C LEU A 506 23.88 17.41 19.18
N SER A 507 24.51 18.48 18.67
CA SER A 507 23.94 19.83 18.69
C SER A 507 22.58 19.78 18.01
N ASP A 508 21.52 19.97 18.79
CA ASP A 508 20.16 19.74 18.33
C ASP A 508 19.37 21.03 18.16
N ASN A 509 18.56 21.03 17.11
CA ASN A 509 17.49 21.98 16.93
C ASN A 509 16.17 21.23 17.09
N THR A 510 15.59 21.27 18.29
CA THR A 510 14.30 20.63 18.60
C THR A 510 13.19 21.67 18.61
N PHE A 511 12.09 21.39 17.93
CA PHE A 511 10.88 22.21 17.97
C PHE A 511 9.61 21.36 18.06
N ASP A 512 8.60 21.91 18.74
CA ASP A 512 7.30 21.26 18.91
C ASP A 512 6.44 21.45 17.66
N LEU A 513 5.71 20.39 17.29
CA LEU A 513 4.69 20.39 16.26
C LEU A 513 3.32 20.33 16.94
N GLU A 514 2.51 21.38 16.76
CA GLU A 514 1.15 21.40 17.28
C GLU A 514 0.26 20.42 16.51
N ILE A 515 -0.15 19.33 17.17
CA ILE A 515 -1.08 18.35 16.59
C ILE A 515 -2.45 18.42 17.27
N ASN A 516 -2.50 18.17 18.58
CA ASN A 516 -3.69 18.32 19.42
C ASN A 516 -3.29 18.45 20.90
N GLU A 517 -4.26 18.69 21.79
CA GLU A 517 -4.02 18.90 23.22
C GLU A 517 -3.51 17.65 23.97
N VAL A 518 -3.71 16.45 23.42
CA VAL A 518 -3.41 15.17 24.09
C VAL A 518 -2.04 14.62 23.69
N TYR A 519 -1.72 14.68 22.40
CA TYR A 519 -0.50 14.10 21.84
C TYR A 519 0.43 15.19 21.34
N GLY A 520 1.64 15.20 21.88
CA GLY A 520 2.72 16.07 21.44
C GLY A 520 3.65 15.35 20.46
N VAL A 521 4.17 16.10 19.49
CA VAL A 521 5.21 15.62 18.58
C VAL A 521 6.33 16.64 18.57
N LYS A 522 7.56 16.22 18.88
CA LYS A 522 8.76 17.04 18.69
C LYS A 522 9.50 16.57 17.45
N ARG A 523 9.91 17.50 16.59
CA ARG A 523 10.93 17.24 15.58
C ARG A 523 12.28 17.66 16.14
N TYR A 524 13.26 16.77 16.06
CA TYR A 524 14.65 17.08 16.36
C TYR A 524 15.47 17.02 15.07
N GLU A 525 16.47 17.88 14.99
CA GLU A 525 17.43 17.92 13.89
C GLU A 525 18.84 17.93 14.50
N ILE A 526 19.63 16.91 14.20
CA ILE A 526 21.04 16.79 14.59
C ILE A 526 21.90 16.61 13.34
N PRO A 527 23.22 16.87 13.37
CA PRO A 527 24.09 16.55 12.24
C PRO A 527 24.03 15.06 11.88
N SER A 528 24.15 14.71 10.60
CA SER A 528 24.24 13.33 10.12
C SER A 528 25.46 12.58 10.62
N VAL A 529 25.54 11.29 10.32
CA VAL A 529 26.66 10.41 10.73
C VAL A 529 28.00 10.76 10.07
N ASP A 530 27.98 11.48 8.96
CA ASP A 530 29.16 12.07 8.31
C ASP A 530 29.28 13.58 8.54
N GLY A 531 28.25 14.21 9.12
CA GLY A 531 28.18 15.65 9.38
C GLY A 531 27.94 16.52 8.15
N SER A 532 27.61 15.92 7.00
CA SER A 532 27.38 16.66 5.75
C SER A 532 25.95 17.20 5.62
N GLU A 533 25.00 16.61 6.33
CA GLU A 533 23.56 16.93 6.22
C GLU A 533 22.86 16.86 7.59
N ILE A 534 21.55 17.09 7.58
CA ILE A 534 20.69 16.95 8.76
C ILE A 534 20.23 15.48 8.88
N PHE A 535 20.30 14.95 10.09
CA PHE A 535 19.63 13.73 10.50
C PHE A 535 18.42 14.09 11.38
N PRO A 536 17.21 14.15 10.79
CA PRO A 536 16.00 14.51 11.50
C PRO A 536 15.39 13.27 12.18
N GLY A 537 14.58 13.53 13.20
CA GLY A 537 13.70 12.52 13.77
C GLY A 537 12.57 13.13 14.58
N TYR A 538 11.68 12.24 15.02
CA TYR A 538 10.42 12.62 15.65
C TYR A 538 10.26 11.92 17.00
N ILE A 539 9.83 12.65 18.01
CA ILE A 539 9.48 12.11 19.32
C ILE A 539 7.98 12.29 19.51
N PHE A 540 7.24 11.20 19.51
CA PHE A 540 5.81 11.15 19.77
C PHE A 540 5.59 10.83 21.25
N TYR A 541 4.78 11.62 21.93
CA TYR A 541 4.50 11.46 23.35
C TYR A 541 3.06 11.88 23.68
N ASN A 542 2.59 11.53 24.87
CA ASN A 542 1.31 11.97 25.39
C ASN A 542 1.55 12.99 26.49
N SER A 543 1.03 14.21 26.28
CA SER A 543 1.25 15.37 27.15
C SER A 543 0.65 15.22 28.55
N LYS A 544 -0.16 14.18 28.79
CA LYS A 544 -0.69 13.83 30.12
C LYS A 544 0.38 13.26 31.06
N PHE A 545 1.49 12.76 30.53
CA PHE A 545 2.58 12.19 31.33
C PHE A 545 3.73 13.18 31.43
N GLU A 546 4.40 13.20 32.58
CA GLU A 546 5.57 14.04 32.80
C GLU A 546 6.85 13.30 32.40
N PRO A 547 7.86 13.99 31.82
CA PRO A 547 9.17 13.41 31.55
C PRO A 547 9.92 13.03 32.85
N PRO A 548 10.91 12.12 32.79
CA PRO A 548 11.45 11.49 31.59
C PRO A 548 10.56 10.36 31.05
N TYR A 549 10.30 10.38 29.75
CA TYR A 549 9.51 9.35 29.08
C TYR A 549 10.34 8.09 28.83
N LYS A 550 9.69 6.93 28.81
CA LYS A 550 10.31 5.64 28.46
C LYS A 550 10.42 5.52 26.94
N PRO A 551 11.62 5.61 26.33
CA PRO A 551 11.77 5.74 24.89
C PRO A 551 11.70 4.38 24.17
N ILE A 552 11.06 4.39 23.00
CA ILE A 552 10.99 3.25 22.08
C ILE A 552 11.53 3.73 20.73
N ILE A 553 12.71 3.26 20.31
CA ILE A 553 13.20 3.51 18.96
C ILE A 553 12.34 2.72 17.98
N PHE A 554 11.75 3.41 17.00
CA PHE A 554 10.98 2.81 15.93
C PHE A 554 11.82 2.67 14.65
N PHE A 555 11.82 1.47 14.06
CA PHE A 555 12.30 1.25 12.69
C PHE A 555 11.12 0.81 11.80
N PRO A 556 10.85 1.53 10.70
CA PRO A 556 9.65 1.32 9.88
C PRO A 556 9.74 0.10 8.95
N GLY A 557 8.61 -0.24 8.33
CA GLY A 557 8.57 -1.19 7.21
C GLY A 557 9.02 -0.56 5.89
N SER A 558 9.20 -1.37 4.84
CA SER A 558 9.77 -0.95 3.56
C SER A 558 9.00 0.14 2.81
N ASN A 559 7.71 0.32 3.09
CA ASN A 559 6.92 1.41 2.52
C ASN A 559 7.49 2.81 2.85
N ALA A 560 8.32 2.93 3.89
CA ALA A 560 9.04 4.17 4.22
C ALA A 560 9.98 4.66 3.11
N ILE A 561 10.49 3.75 2.27
CA ILE A 561 11.37 4.07 1.11
C ILE A 561 10.58 4.78 -0.01
N HIS A 562 9.24 4.65 0.00
CA HIS A 562 8.38 5.14 -1.07
C HIS A 562 7.44 6.28 -0.63
N LEU A 563 7.49 6.70 0.63
CA LEU A 563 6.58 7.71 1.18
C LEU A 563 7.33 8.99 1.53
N THR A 564 7.31 10.01 0.68
CA THR A 564 7.98 11.30 0.96
C THR A 564 7.13 12.29 1.79
N ASN A 565 5.86 11.96 2.07
CA ASN A 565 4.96 12.85 2.78
C ASN A 565 5.07 12.68 4.31
N THR A 566 5.75 13.62 4.94
CA THR A 566 5.99 13.67 6.39
C THR A 566 4.71 13.81 7.21
N ASP A 567 3.72 14.59 6.78
CA ASP A 567 2.46 14.75 7.52
C ASP A 567 1.68 13.44 7.62
N ILE A 568 1.65 12.67 6.52
CA ILE A 568 1.04 11.34 6.48
C ILE A 568 1.78 10.39 7.43
N MET A 569 3.11 10.42 7.44
CA MET A 569 3.90 9.64 8.38
C MET A 569 3.56 9.98 9.84
N ILE A 570 3.53 11.27 10.20
CA ILE A 570 3.22 11.73 11.55
C ILE A 570 1.85 11.23 11.99
N LYS A 571 0.82 11.43 11.16
CA LYS A 571 -0.54 10.99 11.47
C LYS A 571 -0.62 9.47 11.63
N ASN A 572 -0.06 8.72 10.69
CA ASN A 572 -0.08 7.25 10.74
C ASN A 572 0.62 6.72 11.99
N ASN A 573 1.74 7.32 12.38
CA ASN A 573 2.46 6.92 13.59
C ASN A 573 1.67 7.25 14.87
N LEU A 574 1.02 8.41 14.95
CA LEU A 574 0.16 8.74 16.09
C LEU A 574 -0.98 7.73 16.24
N GLU A 575 -1.69 7.40 15.15
CA GLU A 575 -2.75 6.39 15.17
C GLU A 575 -2.21 5.00 15.51
N TYR A 576 -1.07 4.63 14.91
CA TYR A 576 -0.49 3.31 15.08
C TYR A 576 0.19 3.12 16.45
N PHE A 577 0.63 4.17 17.12
CA PHE A 577 1.32 4.08 18.41
C PHE A 577 0.52 4.65 19.58
N ASN A 578 -0.71 5.13 19.37
CA ASN A 578 -1.56 5.70 20.42
C ASN A 578 -1.60 4.87 21.73
N TYR A 579 -1.66 3.55 21.65
CA TYR A 579 -1.66 2.66 22.82
C TYR A 579 -0.36 2.68 23.63
N LEU A 580 0.80 2.93 22.99
CA LEU A 580 2.08 3.10 23.68
C LEU A 580 2.13 4.48 24.33
N LEU A 581 1.65 5.51 23.62
CA LEU A 581 1.59 6.88 24.13
C LEU A 581 0.66 6.99 25.34
N GLU A 582 -0.53 6.37 25.29
CA GLU A 582 -1.48 6.26 26.40
C GLU A 582 -0.96 5.38 27.55
N ALA A 583 0.07 4.55 27.32
CA ALA A 583 0.76 3.79 28.35
C ALA A 583 2.00 4.51 28.92
N GLY A 584 2.26 5.76 28.52
CA GLY A 584 3.35 6.59 29.05
C GLY A 584 4.70 6.39 28.36
N TYR A 585 4.75 5.68 27.23
CA TYR A 585 5.96 5.55 26.42
C TYR A 585 6.08 6.70 25.42
N ALA A 586 7.32 7.07 25.08
CA ALA A 586 7.60 7.96 23.95
C ALA A 586 8.17 7.16 22.78
N VAL A 587 7.60 7.34 21.58
CA VAL A 587 8.13 6.71 20.37
C VAL A 587 9.10 7.67 19.70
N VAL A 588 10.36 7.23 19.55
CA VAL A 588 11.42 7.97 18.86
C VAL A 588 11.58 7.37 17.47
N HIS A 589 11.24 8.13 16.45
CA HIS A 589 11.34 7.73 15.04
C HIS A 589 12.43 8.54 14.35
N PRO A 590 13.69 8.06 14.33
CA PRO A 590 14.71 8.63 13.46
C PRO A 590 14.34 8.43 11.99
N ILE A 591 14.56 9.44 11.15
CA ILE A 591 14.37 9.33 9.71
C ILE A 591 15.68 8.80 9.10
N TYR A 592 15.75 7.48 8.95
CA TYR A 592 16.92 6.79 8.39
C TYR A 592 17.18 7.21 6.93
N THR A 593 18.44 7.11 6.48
CA THR A 593 18.78 7.32 5.05
C THR A 593 17.89 6.48 4.15
N SER A 594 17.51 7.04 3.00
CA SER A 594 16.61 6.47 2.00
C SER A 594 15.13 6.37 2.42
N THR A 595 14.72 7.03 3.50
CA THR A 595 13.33 7.00 3.98
C THR A 595 12.74 8.39 4.10
N TYR A 596 11.44 8.50 3.86
CA TYR A 596 10.68 9.73 4.00
C TYR A 596 11.31 10.95 3.32
N GLU A 597 11.64 12.00 4.09
CA GLU A 597 12.25 13.22 3.58
C GLU A 597 13.76 13.07 3.27
N ARG A 598 14.37 11.92 3.57
CA ARG A 598 15.77 11.59 3.24
C ARG A 598 15.85 10.56 2.12
N GLU A 599 15.09 10.78 1.05
CA GLU A 599 15.06 9.90 -0.11
C GLU A 599 16.38 9.91 -0.90
N ASP A 600 16.71 8.77 -1.51
CA ASP A 600 17.83 8.62 -2.42
C ASP A 600 17.53 7.58 -3.53
N GLU A 601 18.57 7.08 -4.19
CA GLU A 601 18.43 6.10 -5.26
C GLU A 601 18.09 4.66 -4.78
N LEU A 602 17.98 4.37 -3.48
CA LEU A 602 17.55 3.07 -2.98
C LEU A 602 16.06 2.89 -3.29
N LYS A 603 15.70 1.73 -3.84
CA LYS A 603 14.32 1.42 -4.26
C LYS A 603 13.80 0.10 -3.72
N SER A 604 14.62 -0.65 -2.98
CA SER A 604 14.23 -1.92 -2.38
C SER A 604 14.94 -2.08 -1.04
N ASP A 605 14.23 -2.73 -0.12
CA ASP A 605 14.70 -3.15 1.20
C ASP A 605 15.42 -4.51 1.18
N TYR A 606 15.32 -5.25 0.07
CA TYR A 606 15.93 -6.58 -0.04
C TYR A 606 17.46 -6.53 0.02
N PRO A 607 18.10 -7.53 0.65
CA PRO A 607 19.55 -7.61 0.65
C PRO A 607 20.12 -7.82 -0.73
N GLU A 608 21.19 -7.10 -1.01
CA GLU A 608 21.93 -7.25 -2.25
C GLU A 608 23.42 -7.29 -1.97
N LYS A 609 24.15 -8.10 -2.73
CA LYS A 609 25.61 -8.20 -2.67
C LYS A 609 26.28 -7.06 -3.45
N THR A 610 25.92 -5.83 -3.13
CA THR A 610 26.41 -4.61 -3.77
C THR A 610 27.06 -3.68 -2.74
N LYS A 611 28.04 -2.88 -3.19
CA LYS A 611 28.69 -1.91 -2.30
C LYS A 611 27.67 -0.91 -1.77
N LYS A 612 26.75 -0.47 -2.65
CA LYS A 612 25.65 0.43 -2.31
C LYS A 612 24.83 -0.11 -1.13
N TYR A 613 24.28 -1.31 -1.21
CA TYR A 613 23.48 -1.88 -0.11
C TYR A 613 24.29 -2.00 1.18
N LYS A 614 25.56 -2.41 1.07
CA LYS A 614 26.48 -2.44 2.23
C LYS A 614 26.64 -1.06 2.88
N ASP A 615 26.93 -0.03 2.10
CA ASP A 615 27.13 1.32 2.62
C ASP A 615 25.86 1.82 3.32
N HIS A 616 24.66 1.49 2.80
CA HIS A 616 23.38 1.82 3.45
C HIS A 616 23.20 1.10 4.79
N VAL A 617 23.44 -0.21 4.86
CA VAL A 617 23.36 -0.97 6.13
C VAL A 617 24.32 -0.40 7.18
N ILE A 618 25.52 -0.01 6.76
CA ILE A 618 26.50 0.63 7.65
C ILE A 618 25.97 1.97 8.15
N THR A 619 25.43 2.81 7.27
CA THR A 619 24.82 4.10 7.61
C THR A 619 23.65 3.93 8.58
N TRP A 620 22.69 3.03 8.31
CA TRP A 620 21.57 2.77 9.23
C TRP A 620 22.03 2.29 10.61
N GLY A 621 23.09 1.46 10.67
CA GLY A 621 23.68 1.04 11.93
C GLY A 621 24.31 2.19 12.72
N LYS A 622 24.96 3.14 12.03
CA LYS A 622 25.51 4.36 12.64
C LYS A 622 24.41 5.31 13.10
N GLU A 623 23.35 5.48 12.30
CA GLU A 623 22.17 6.30 12.64
C GLU A 623 21.42 5.75 13.84
N PHE A 624 21.30 4.41 13.92
CA PHE A 624 20.74 3.74 15.09
C PHE A 624 21.57 4.05 16.36
N LYS A 625 22.90 3.88 16.30
CA LYS A 625 23.77 4.19 17.44
C LYS A 625 23.72 5.68 17.82
N LYS A 626 23.78 6.58 16.84
CA LYS A 626 23.65 8.03 17.03
C LYS A 626 22.30 8.42 17.65
N THR A 627 21.22 7.73 17.28
CA THR A 627 19.91 7.92 17.90
C THR A 627 19.93 7.52 19.38
N ILE A 628 20.61 6.43 19.74
CA ILE A 628 20.76 6.04 21.15
C ILE A 628 21.59 7.07 21.91
N ASP A 629 22.70 7.55 21.34
CA ASP A 629 23.53 8.61 21.94
C ASP A 629 22.72 9.90 22.15
N TYR A 630 21.86 10.24 21.19
CA TYR A 630 20.94 11.36 21.30
C TYR A 630 19.93 11.18 22.45
N ILE A 631 19.31 10.01 22.56
CA ILE A 631 18.39 9.68 23.65
C ILE A 631 19.11 9.78 25.02
N GLU A 632 20.33 9.27 25.12
CA GLU A 632 21.14 9.34 26.35
C GLU A 632 21.52 10.77 26.76
N ASN A 633 21.70 11.67 25.78
CA ASN A 633 22.01 13.08 26.02
C ASN A 633 20.79 13.91 26.43
N ARG A 634 19.56 13.38 26.27
CA ARG A 634 18.33 14.10 26.60
C ARG A 634 17.89 13.86 28.04
N LYS A 635 17.41 14.92 28.70
CA LYS A 635 16.88 14.84 30.08
C LYS A 635 15.42 14.42 30.15
N ASP A 636 14.68 14.55 29.05
CA ASP A 636 13.27 14.21 28.97
C ASP A 636 13.01 12.77 28.50
N LEU A 637 14.06 11.98 28.25
CA LEU A 637 13.98 10.56 27.90
C LEU A 637 14.82 9.73 28.88
N ASP A 638 14.31 8.59 29.32
CA ASP A 638 15.02 7.68 30.21
C ASP A 638 15.74 6.57 29.43
N ILE A 639 17.05 6.73 29.24
CA ILE A 639 17.89 5.74 28.57
C ILE A 639 17.86 4.35 29.25
N ASN A 640 17.58 4.27 30.55
CA ASN A 640 17.57 2.99 31.26
C ASN A 640 16.33 2.14 30.95
N SER A 641 15.30 2.73 30.34
CA SER A 641 14.09 2.05 29.86
C SER A 641 14.01 2.00 28.34
N LEU A 642 15.11 2.26 27.63
CA LEU A 642 15.15 2.23 26.17
C LEU A 642 14.75 0.86 25.62
N SER A 643 13.79 0.87 24.69
CA SER A 643 13.40 -0.31 23.91
C SER A 643 13.40 -0.05 22.40
N PHE A 644 13.22 -1.12 21.64
CA PHE A 644 13.19 -1.09 20.19
C PHE A 644 11.90 -1.72 19.65
N TYR A 645 11.29 -1.10 18.66
CA TYR A 645 10.17 -1.63 17.91
C TYR A 645 10.50 -1.63 16.41
N GLY A 646 10.55 -2.82 15.81
CA GLY A 646 10.79 -2.99 14.37
C GLY A 646 9.62 -3.70 13.70
N VAL A 647 9.17 -3.22 12.56
CA VAL A 647 8.10 -3.85 11.77
C VAL A 647 8.58 -4.25 10.39
N SER A 648 8.29 -5.47 9.95
CA SER A 648 8.64 -5.96 8.61
C SER A 648 10.14 -5.78 8.34
N TRP A 649 10.51 -4.94 7.38
CA TRP A 649 11.90 -4.53 7.12
C TRP A 649 12.65 -4.07 8.39
N GLY A 650 12.02 -3.27 9.27
CA GLY A 650 12.64 -2.90 10.55
C GLY A 650 12.81 -4.07 11.52
N GLY A 651 11.96 -5.09 11.42
CA GLY A 651 12.13 -6.36 12.12
C GLY A 651 13.30 -7.17 11.57
N TYR A 652 13.47 -7.21 10.24
CA TYR A 652 14.65 -7.79 9.60
C TYR A 652 15.94 -7.05 9.98
N MET A 653 15.94 -5.71 9.94
CA MET A 653 17.09 -4.88 10.29
C MET A 653 17.50 -5.03 11.76
N ALA A 654 16.57 -5.40 12.64
CA ALA A 654 16.85 -5.69 14.04
C ALA A 654 17.91 -6.78 14.23
N ASN A 655 18.03 -7.75 13.28
CA ASN A 655 19.08 -8.77 13.29
C ASN A 655 20.48 -8.15 13.40
N THR A 656 20.70 -7.04 12.70
CA THR A 656 21.97 -6.31 12.70
C THR A 656 22.00 -5.27 13.81
N LEU A 657 20.99 -4.39 13.87
CA LEU A 657 20.99 -3.20 14.74
C LEU A 657 21.11 -3.56 16.23
N LEU A 658 20.33 -4.53 16.72
CA LEU A 658 20.33 -4.92 18.13
C LEU A 658 21.62 -5.61 18.58
N ALA A 659 22.47 -6.07 17.65
CA ALA A 659 23.77 -6.63 17.95
C ALA A 659 24.87 -5.54 18.07
N LEU A 660 24.63 -4.35 17.52
CA LEU A 660 25.61 -3.26 17.51
C LEU A 660 25.73 -2.57 18.87
N ASP A 661 24.61 -2.43 19.59
CA ASP A 661 24.55 -1.65 20.83
C ASP A 661 23.73 -2.36 21.93
N GLN A 662 24.28 -2.41 23.14
CA GLN A 662 23.70 -3.18 24.26
C GLN A 662 22.85 -2.31 25.20
N ARG A 663 22.66 -1.01 24.89
CA ARG A 663 21.83 -0.10 25.71
C ARG A 663 20.33 -0.41 25.61
N VAL A 664 19.87 -1.04 24.53
CA VAL A 664 18.47 -1.46 24.37
C VAL A 664 18.11 -2.57 25.37
N LYS A 665 17.07 -2.35 26.18
CA LYS A 665 16.66 -3.24 27.28
C LYS A 665 15.59 -4.25 26.90
N ALA A 666 14.82 -3.99 25.85
CA ALA A 666 13.85 -4.93 25.29
C ALA A 666 13.57 -4.57 23.82
N ALA A 667 13.20 -5.57 23.03
CA ALA A 667 12.78 -5.37 21.66
C ALA A 667 11.49 -6.13 21.32
N VAL A 668 10.66 -5.50 20.50
CA VAL A 668 9.42 -6.08 19.95
C VAL A 668 9.53 -6.03 18.43
N LEU A 669 9.51 -7.21 17.80
CA LEU A 669 9.67 -7.38 16.37
C LEU A 669 8.35 -7.88 15.79
N ASN A 670 7.71 -7.07 14.97
CA ASN A 670 6.43 -7.38 14.34
C ASN A 670 6.65 -7.79 12.88
N VAL A 671 6.15 -8.97 12.52
CA VAL A 671 6.29 -9.61 11.19
C VAL A 671 7.73 -9.61 10.68
N ALA A 672 8.65 -10.13 11.50
CA ALA A 672 10.09 -10.17 11.23
C ALA A 672 10.58 -11.57 10.83
N GLY A 673 11.68 -11.63 10.06
CA GLY A 673 12.35 -12.87 9.70
C GLY A 673 13.69 -12.60 9.01
N PHE A 674 14.35 -13.65 8.52
CA PHE A 674 15.48 -13.52 7.60
C PHE A 674 15.05 -13.37 6.14
N CYS A 675 15.81 -12.58 5.39
CA CYS A 675 15.75 -12.55 3.94
C CYS A 675 16.67 -13.62 3.33
N PHE A 676 16.27 -14.22 2.21
CA PHE A 676 17.02 -15.30 1.56
C PHE A 676 18.14 -14.81 0.65
N GLN A 677 18.19 -13.52 0.31
CA GLN A 677 19.22 -12.98 -0.56
C GLN A 677 20.56 -12.91 0.17
N GLU A 678 21.65 -13.20 -0.53
CA GLU A 678 23.00 -12.98 -0.02
C GLU A 678 23.40 -11.51 -0.10
N THR A 679 24.21 -11.10 0.87
CA THR A 679 24.95 -9.83 0.84
C THR A 679 26.43 -10.07 1.15
N TYR A 680 27.19 -9.00 1.38
CA TYR A 680 28.59 -9.13 1.79
C TYR A 680 28.67 -9.70 3.22
N LYS A 681 29.64 -10.59 3.46
CA LYS A 681 29.77 -11.32 4.74
C LYS A 681 29.80 -10.38 5.94
N GLU A 682 30.44 -9.23 5.82
CA GLU A 682 30.55 -8.23 6.87
C GLU A 682 29.23 -7.58 7.28
N ILE A 683 28.15 -7.71 6.52
CA ILE A 683 26.81 -7.21 6.84
C ILE A 683 25.72 -8.29 6.80
N GLU A 684 26.12 -9.57 6.76
CA GLU A 684 25.18 -10.69 6.74
C GLU A 684 24.43 -10.83 8.08
N PRO A 685 23.09 -10.66 8.11
CA PRO A 685 22.32 -10.56 9.36
C PRO A 685 22.45 -11.78 10.27
N TYR A 686 22.50 -13.00 9.71
CA TYR A 686 22.61 -14.23 10.49
C TYR A 686 23.91 -14.31 11.32
N LEU A 687 24.94 -13.54 10.96
CA LEU A 687 26.16 -13.41 11.76
C LEU A 687 25.98 -12.44 12.93
N TYR A 688 25.01 -11.53 12.88
CA TYR A 688 24.72 -10.57 13.95
C TYR A 688 23.67 -11.11 14.94
N THR A 689 22.64 -11.83 14.46
CA THR A 689 21.52 -12.34 15.26
C THR A 689 21.93 -13.09 16.55
N PRO A 690 22.95 -13.98 16.55
CA PRO A 690 23.41 -14.68 17.76
C PRO A 690 24.03 -13.78 18.84
N ARG A 691 24.25 -12.50 18.52
CA ARG A 691 24.89 -11.50 19.40
C ARG A 691 23.88 -10.51 19.96
N ILE A 692 22.61 -10.62 19.59
CA ILE A 692 21.51 -9.92 20.25
C ILE A 692 21.31 -10.56 21.63
N LYS A 693 21.40 -9.76 22.70
CA LYS A 693 21.30 -10.25 24.10
C LYS A 693 20.10 -9.69 24.85
N CYS A 694 19.53 -8.57 24.41
CA CYS A 694 18.34 -8.03 25.03
C CYS A 694 17.14 -8.98 24.87
N PRO A 695 16.16 -8.94 25.78
CA PRO A 695 14.87 -9.63 25.63
C PRO A 695 14.17 -9.29 24.31
N VAL A 696 13.72 -10.31 23.57
CA VAL A 696 13.05 -10.15 22.26
C VAL A 696 11.72 -10.89 22.22
N ILE A 697 10.67 -10.20 21.81
CA ILE A 697 9.42 -10.85 21.37
C ILE A 697 9.26 -10.70 19.86
N MET A 698 8.98 -11.80 19.18
CA MET A 698 8.60 -11.85 17.76
C MET A 698 7.09 -12.13 17.67
N LEU A 699 6.38 -11.30 16.92
CA LEU A 699 4.95 -11.39 16.66
C LEU A 699 4.75 -11.53 15.15
N ASN A 700 4.33 -12.69 14.67
CA ASN A 700 4.34 -13.03 13.25
C ASN A 700 3.01 -13.63 12.79
N GLY A 701 2.76 -13.55 11.48
CA GLY A 701 1.71 -14.32 10.84
C GLY A 701 2.23 -15.65 10.29
N LYS A 702 1.41 -16.69 10.41
CA LYS A 702 1.68 -18.04 9.91
C LYS A 702 1.79 -18.08 8.38
N TYR A 703 1.01 -17.25 7.69
CA TYR A 703 0.92 -17.17 6.23
C TYR A 703 1.69 -15.98 5.66
N ASP A 704 2.74 -15.55 6.34
CA ASP A 704 3.56 -14.43 5.90
C ASP A 704 4.30 -14.79 4.60
N VAL A 705 4.08 -13.99 3.55
CA VAL A 705 4.64 -14.18 2.20
C VAL A 705 6.03 -13.58 2.03
N PHE A 706 6.51 -12.78 2.98
CA PHE A 706 7.84 -12.17 2.94
C PHE A 706 8.80 -12.93 3.85
N PHE A 707 8.31 -13.33 5.03
CA PHE A 707 9.07 -14.10 6.01
C PHE A 707 8.34 -15.41 6.32
N PRO A 708 8.53 -16.50 5.55
CA PRO A 708 7.88 -17.78 5.82
C PRO A 708 8.22 -18.34 7.20
N LEU A 709 7.26 -19.04 7.81
CA LEU A 709 7.38 -19.51 9.18
C LEU A 709 8.61 -20.41 9.40
N GLU A 710 8.76 -21.46 8.58
CA GLU A 710 9.78 -22.49 8.79
C GLU A 710 11.17 -22.08 8.31
N SER A 711 11.26 -21.38 7.19
CA SER A 711 12.54 -21.08 6.52
C SER A 711 13.09 -19.69 6.85
N SER A 712 12.30 -18.81 7.48
CA SER A 712 12.71 -17.43 7.79
C SER A 712 12.47 -17.04 9.24
N GLN A 713 11.22 -17.16 9.74
CA GLN A 713 10.86 -16.69 11.10
C GLN A 713 11.51 -17.56 12.19
N LYS A 714 11.34 -18.89 12.10
CA LYS A 714 11.90 -19.83 13.08
C LYS A 714 13.43 -19.77 13.13
N PRO A 715 14.17 -19.81 12.00
CA PRO A 715 15.62 -19.68 12.03
C PRO A 715 16.09 -18.37 12.68
N MET A 716 15.44 -17.24 12.38
CA MET A 716 15.73 -15.98 13.06
C MET A 716 15.54 -16.10 14.57
N PHE A 717 14.38 -16.56 15.02
CA PHE A 717 14.05 -16.69 16.44
C PHE A 717 15.01 -17.63 17.19
N GLU A 718 15.30 -18.78 16.60
CA GLU A 718 16.15 -19.80 17.20
C GLU A 718 17.60 -19.35 17.30
N LEU A 719 18.11 -18.64 16.28
CA LEU A 719 19.46 -18.09 16.25
C LEU A 719 19.65 -16.84 17.13
N LEU A 720 18.59 -16.24 17.68
CA LEU A 720 18.72 -15.14 18.65
C LEU A 720 19.60 -15.55 19.83
N GLY A 721 20.61 -14.72 20.11
CA GLY A 721 21.51 -14.86 21.26
C GLY A 721 20.89 -14.56 22.61
N THR A 722 19.64 -14.11 22.63
CA THR A 722 18.82 -13.81 23.80
C THR A 722 18.55 -15.09 24.60
N ASN A 723 18.54 -14.97 25.93
CA ASN A 723 18.23 -16.08 26.83
C ASN A 723 16.84 -16.67 26.50
N LYS A 724 16.67 -17.98 26.71
CA LYS A 724 15.46 -18.71 26.30
C LYS A 724 14.20 -18.21 27.01
N GLU A 725 14.32 -17.88 28.29
CA GLU A 725 13.28 -17.28 29.14
C GLU A 725 12.93 -15.84 28.75
N ASP A 726 13.84 -15.19 28.03
CA ASP A 726 13.76 -13.80 27.60
C ASP A 726 13.48 -13.63 26.11
N LYS A 727 13.10 -14.72 25.42
CA LYS A 727 12.58 -14.65 24.06
C LYS A 727 11.29 -15.41 23.86
N LYS A 728 10.36 -14.85 23.08
CA LYS A 728 9.10 -15.50 22.70
C LYS A 728 8.76 -15.26 21.23
N HIS A 729 8.20 -16.27 20.57
CA HIS A 729 7.69 -16.18 19.21
C HIS A 729 6.20 -16.54 19.20
N TYR A 730 5.35 -15.56 18.94
CA TYR A 730 3.91 -15.77 18.77
C TYR A 730 3.56 -15.76 17.29
N VAL A 731 2.93 -16.84 16.85
CA VAL A 731 2.51 -17.04 15.46
C VAL A 731 0.99 -17.04 15.40
N TYR A 732 0.42 -16.11 14.62
CA TYR A 732 -1.02 -15.93 14.46
C TYR A 732 -1.49 -16.47 13.10
N THR A 733 -2.74 -16.90 13.01
CA THR A 733 -3.39 -17.31 11.75
C THR A 733 -3.69 -16.09 10.87
N SER A 734 -2.65 -15.43 10.38
CA SER A 734 -2.67 -14.21 9.57
C SER A 734 -1.54 -14.22 8.53
N GLY A 735 -1.59 -13.29 7.57
CA GLY A 735 -0.53 -13.08 6.57
C GLY A 735 0.61 -12.22 7.11
N HIS A 736 1.15 -11.30 6.31
CA HIS A 736 2.16 -10.33 6.75
C HIS A 736 1.57 -9.20 7.64
N TYR A 737 0.87 -9.58 8.71
CA TYR A 737 0.35 -8.71 9.76
C TYR A 737 0.00 -9.54 11.01
N VAL A 738 -0.15 -8.88 12.15
CA VAL A 738 -0.63 -9.47 13.42
C VAL A 738 -1.96 -8.82 13.80
N PRO A 739 -2.95 -9.58 14.32
CA PRO A 739 -4.20 -9.00 14.80
C PRO A 739 -3.95 -7.88 15.82
N ARG A 740 -4.46 -6.67 15.55
CA ARG A 740 -4.11 -5.45 16.29
C ARG A 740 -4.28 -5.57 17.81
N LYS A 741 -5.36 -6.20 18.29
CA LYS A 741 -5.59 -6.42 19.72
C LYS A 741 -4.50 -7.28 20.37
N LYS A 742 -4.01 -8.29 19.65
CA LYS A 742 -2.95 -9.19 20.11
C LYS A 742 -1.59 -8.51 20.07
N LEU A 743 -1.31 -7.73 19.03
CA LEU A 743 -0.12 -6.88 18.97
C LEU A 743 -0.04 -5.97 20.20
N ILE A 744 -1.12 -5.23 20.49
CA ILE A 744 -1.18 -4.29 21.63
C ILE A 744 -0.95 -5.03 22.95
N SER A 745 -1.68 -6.14 23.18
CA SER A 745 -1.59 -6.86 24.45
C SER A 745 -0.20 -7.45 24.70
N GLU A 746 0.38 -8.13 23.70
CA GLU A 746 1.70 -8.75 23.88
C GLU A 746 2.82 -7.71 23.94
N HIS A 747 2.71 -6.61 23.19
CA HIS A 747 3.70 -5.54 23.24
C HIS A 747 3.73 -4.89 24.63
N LEU A 748 2.59 -4.46 25.17
CA LEU A 748 2.53 -3.82 26.50
C LEU A 748 3.00 -4.77 27.62
N LEU A 749 2.58 -6.03 27.59
CA LEU A 749 3.04 -7.04 28.57
C LEU A 749 4.55 -7.27 28.51
N TRP A 750 5.13 -7.23 27.31
CA TRP A 750 6.58 -7.37 27.15
C TRP A 750 7.33 -6.18 27.72
N LEU A 751 6.90 -4.95 27.41
CA LEU A 751 7.51 -3.74 27.95
C LEU A 751 7.37 -3.69 29.47
N GLU A 752 6.20 -4.02 30.02
CA GLU A 752 5.97 -4.07 31.47
C GLU A 752 6.88 -5.10 32.17
N LYS A 753 7.22 -6.21 31.51
CA LYS A 753 8.11 -7.22 32.11
C LYS A 753 9.55 -6.70 32.27
N TYR A 754 10.08 -5.96 31.28
CA TYR A 754 11.53 -5.66 31.21
C TYR A 754 11.91 -4.21 31.44
N LEU A 755 10.97 -3.27 31.35
CA LEU A 755 11.24 -1.83 31.42
C LEU A 755 10.69 -1.18 32.71
N LYS A 756 10.58 -1.95 33.80
CA LYS A 756 10.04 -1.44 35.07
C LYS A 756 10.86 -0.29 35.63
#